data_AF-A0A519C9H8-F1
#
_entry.id   AF-A0A519C9H8-F1
#
_cell.length_a   1.000
_cell.length_b   1.000
_cell.length_c   1.000
_cell.angle_alpha   90.00
_cell.angle_beta   90.00
_cell.angle_gamma   90.00
#
_symmetry.space_group_name_H-M   'P 1'
#
loop_
_entity.id
_entity.type
_entity.pdbx_description
1 polymer ?
#
loop_
_entity_poly.entity_id
_entity_poly.type
_entity_poly.pdbx_seq_one_letter_code
_entity_poly.pdbx_strand_id
1 'polypeptide(L)'
;MSTKDVAKIPKRIDSIKFSLMDPNEIRKMSSVEVKTADTYRDDGHAFKQGLMDPKMGVIDPGVRCETCGNKHEECPSHFGHIALELPVMHIGFTDLIKMSLKSTCNSCSQILLHSQINSHPLDPEKSEQDYYRDRVKDVMIKHGVGSREFKKIIKDIEKECSSKKRTICMHCGSEQGKIILDKPSTYKEKRENKGEHKLNARDIREWLERIPDQHLIFIGMDYHSSRPEWTIMKVLPVPPITVRPSITLDSGDRSEDDLTHKLENRDAGAPQLIVEDLWELLQYHCTTYFDNQTAGIPPARHRSGRPLKTLTQRLKGKEGRFRSNLSGKRVNFCARTVISPDPNLGINEVGIPVQTAKELTVPIRITSRNREQLRQMILRGPDVHPGVNYIIRGDRLRVRITDRTKYIWAGFRCLNPDCLTDSEDVPYNGYRADLDQVLHAPNFLPGIELKRQMRRNSVGELEEEWGVDLEKTLANLRGEDERGQPLAEDDERALIYNRWKWEHSHPDEFYPAHLEINCPHCGSPSIENDYGESHHTEVEDRLSTFDRDGNPRPGVVVERHLIDGDVTIFNRQPSLHRMSMMVHEIRVMAGKTFRFNLADCTPYNADFDGDEMNLHVIQSEEARAEAKILMRVQEHIITPRYGGSVIGGIHDHISGAYLLTHGDRFLPKKLVMEVLGAVGWDGELPEAIERDGVTGYLGTDILSLIVPTGFNLDYTSRSGDIDKRGIGAEDGRLLDAVVQTHGSDVGAEFINRMTNMTIAICTSMGFTTGIDDEDLPPEAKAEIDAINKRASDAVDEELLKFGKDGRRYEARPGRTPMETLEENILTILDSGKGESGNVAKTFLGDDNSAVLMATSGARGSMDNLAMMAGSIGQPKVRGKRLERGYQGRVLTHFQRGVKGAKEKGFVSSSFKRGLEPTEFFMLSVSGRESLVDTAVRTSKSGYMQRRLINAMDDLKVSNDDMRSVRNTADRIIQFEYGEDRIDPARSRKGEPFEINQVLDDALGGGN
;
A
#
# COMPACT_ATOMS: atom_id res chain seq x y z
N MET A 1 32.74 -17.90 -19.98
CA MET A 1 32.23 -16.96 -18.95
C MET A 1 33.39 -16.66 -18.00
N SER A 2 33.66 -15.38 -17.74
CA SER A 2 34.79 -14.94 -16.92
C SER A 2 34.67 -15.46 -15.49
N THR A 3 35.74 -16.07 -14.99
CA THR A 3 35.96 -16.57 -13.63
C THR A 3 35.97 -15.49 -12.53
N LYS A 4 35.32 -14.34 -12.76
CA LYS A 4 35.28 -13.18 -11.84
C LYS A 4 33.94 -12.96 -11.12
N ASP A 5 32.92 -13.77 -11.36
CA ASP A 5 31.71 -13.77 -10.54
C ASP A 5 31.86 -14.73 -9.35
N VAL A 6 32.93 -14.55 -8.57
CA VAL A 6 32.98 -15.08 -7.21
C VAL A 6 31.73 -14.56 -6.51
N ALA A 7 30.86 -15.49 -6.09
CA ALA A 7 29.60 -15.21 -5.42
C ALA A 7 29.83 -14.19 -4.30
N LYS A 8 29.60 -12.90 -4.61
CA LYS A 8 29.54 -11.86 -3.59
C LYS A 8 28.31 -12.20 -2.77
N ILE A 9 28.54 -12.78 -1.59
CA ILE A 9 27.50 -12.93 -0.57
C ILE A 9 26.80 -11.56 -0.50
N PRO A 10 25.47 -11.49 -0.72
CA PRO A 10 24.77 -10.22 -0.74
C PRO A 10 24.90 -9.57 0.64
N LYS A 11 25.71 -8.51 0.72
CA LYS A 11 25.89 -7.74 1.95
C LYS A 11 24.71 -6.78 2.10
N ARG A 12 24.08 -6.76 3.28
CA ARG A 12 23.08 -5.76 3.64
C ARG A 12 23.78 -4.48 4.10
N ILE A 13 23.14 -3.33 3.86
CA ILE A 13 23.65 -2.04 4.31
C ILE A 13 23.29 -1.88 5.79
N ASP A 14 24.32 -1.77 6.64
CA ASP A 14 24.14 -1.58 8.09
C ASP A 14 23.85 -0.11 8.43
N SER A 15 24.66 0.82 7.90
CA SER A 15 24.49 2.26 8.11
C SER A 15 24.94 3.09 6.91
N ILE A 16 24.46 4.33 6.84
CA ILE A 16 24.82 5.31 5.81
C ILE A 16 25.39 6.55 6.49
N LYS A 17 26.66 6.86 6.22
CA LYS A 17 27.33 8.07 6.73
C LYS A 17 27.29 9.16 5.66
N PHE A 18 26.55 10.24 5.93
CA PHE A 18 26.51 11.40 5.04
C PHE A 18 27.72 12.32 5.29
N SER A 19 28.39 12.76 4.22
CA SER A 19 29.54 13.66 4.24
C SER A 19 29.47 14.73 3.16
N LEU A 20 30.34 15.74 3.25
CA LEU A 20 30.63 16.64 2.14
C LEU A 20 31.67 15.97 1.25
N MET A 21 31.53 16.09 -0.07
CA MET A 21 32.48 15.47 -1.01
C MET A 21 33.76 16.31 -1.13
N ASP A 22 34.92 15.68 -0.94
CA ASP A 22 36.21 16.30 -1.24
C ASP A 22 36.34 16.50 -2.77
N PRO A 23 36.76 17.69 -3.26
CA PRO A 23 37.11 17.89 -4.65
C PRO A 23 38.03 16.81 -5.26
N ASN A 24 38.96 16.24 -4.49
CA ASN A 24 39.82 15.16 -4.96
C ASN A 24 39.08 13.82 -5.10
N GLU A 25 38.12 13.56 -4.21
CA GLU A 25 37.25 12.40 -4.29
C GLU A 25 36.33 12.49 -5.51
N ILE A 26 35.78 13.67 -5.81
CA ILE A 26 34.98 13.91 -7.02
C ILE A 26 35.79 13.60 -8.29
N ARG A 27 37.06 14.04 -8.35
CA ARG A 27 37.95 13.74 -9.48
C ARG A 27 38.24 12.25 -9.60
N LYS A 28 38.50 11.55 -8.48
CA LYS A 28 38.76 10.10 -8.47
C LYS A 28 37.54 9.27 -8.84
N MET A 29 36.35 9.72 -8.44
CA MET A 29 35.07 9.08 -8.77
C MET A 29 34.71 9.27 -10.25
N SER A 30 35.17 10.36 -10.84
CA SER A 30 34.82 10.73 -12.19
C SER A 30 35.57 9.91 -13.26
N SER A 31 34.81 9.43 -14.23
CA SER A 31 35.31 8.71 -15.41
C SER A 31 35.85 9.64 -16.50
N VAL A 32 35.32 10.86 -16.60
CA VAL A 32 35.66 11.83 -17.65
C VAL A 32 35.59 13.26 -17.13
N GLU A 33 36.57 14.07 -17.52
CA GLU A 33 36.54 15.52 -17.37
C GLU A 33 35.77 16.11 -18.57
N VAL A 34 34.64 16.76 -18.29
CA VAL A 34 33.80 17.39 -19.32
C VAL A 34 34.36 18.77 -19.65
N LYS A 35 34.75 18.97 -20.92
CA LYS A 35 35.35 20.22 -21.42
C LYS A 35 34.47 20.92 -22.45
N THR A 36 33.71 20.16 -23.23
CA THR A 36 32.81 20.72 -24.24
C THR A 36 31.37 20.73 -23.75
N ALA A 37 30.69 21.85 -23.94
CA ALA A 37 29.27 21.99 -23.59
C ALA A 37 28.36 21.26 -24.60
N ASP A 38 28.80 21.11 -25.86
CA ASP A 38 28.01 20.49 -26.92
C ASP A 38 27.78 18.99 -26.66
N THR A 39 26.59 18.51 -27.02
CA THR A 39 26.12 17.14 -26.75
C THR A 39 26.51 16.17 -27.88
N TYR A 40 25.98 16.39 -29.08
CA TYR A 40 26.18 15.54 -30.26
C TYR A 40 26.79 16.31 -31.42
N ARG A 41 27.57 15.61 -32.24
CA ARG A 41 28.04 16.08 -33.54
C ARG A 41 26.92 15.99 -34.58
N ASP A 42 27.10 16.69 -35.70
CA ASP A 42 26.19 16.61 -36.85
C ASP A 42 26.04 15.18 -37.38
N ASP A 43 27.05 14.32 -37.18
CA ASP A 43 27.04 12.89 -37.54
C ASP A 43 26.22 12.01 -36.56
N GLY A 44 25.60 12.58 -35.53
CA GLY A 44 24.81 11.86 -34.52
C GLY A 44 25.62 11.17 -33.41
N HIS A 45 26.95 11.17 -33.49
CA HIS A 45 27.83 10.68 -32.43
C HIS A 45 28.06 11.73 -31.34
N ALA A 46 28.11 11.29 -30.08
CA ALA A 46 28.40 12.17 -28.95
C ALA A 46 29.84 12.73 -29.02
N PHE A 47 30.03 13.96 -28.53
CA PHE A 47 31.37 14.53 -28.39
C PHE A 47 32.18 13.77 -27.32
N LYS A 48 33.43 13.41 -27.65
CA LYS A 48 34.41 12.94 -26.66
C LYS A 48 34.73 14.07 -25.69
N GLN A 49 34.76 13.79 -24.39
CA GLN A 49 34.85 14.79 -23.31
C GLN A 49 33.69 15.81 -23.30
N GLY A 50 32.55 15.46 -23.90
CA GLY A 50 31.33 16.26 -23.87
C GLY A 50 30.32 15.77 -22.82
N LEU A 51 29.17 16.43 -22.77
CA LEU A 51 28.11 16.07 -21.83
C LEU A 51 27.49 14.69 -22.11
N MET A 52 27.56 14.14 -23.33
CA MET A 52 26.98 12.83 -23.65
C MET A 52 28.03 11.74 -23.89
N ASP A 53 29.24 11.89 -23.33
CA ASP A 53 30.33 10.92 -23.50
C ASP A 53 29.93 9.50 -23.00
N PRO A 54 30.06 8.44 -23.84
CA PRO A 54 29.74 7.05 -23.47
C PRO A 54 30.48 6.52 -22.23
N LYS A 55 31.57 7.17 -21.82
CA LYS A 55 32.26 6.86 -20.56
C LYS A 55 31.41 7.13 -19.32
N MET A 56 30.47 8.07 -19.39
CA MET A 56 29.53 8.36 -18.29
C MET A 56 28.33 7.40 -18.24
N GLY A 57 28.23 6.46 -19.18
CA GLY A 57 27.15 5.50 -19.30
C GLY A 57 26.52 5.51 -20.68
N VAL A 58 25.55 4.61 -20.88
CA VAL A 58 24.84 4.45 -22.15
C VAL A 58 23.35 4.36 -21.90
N ILE A 59 22.57 4.95 -22.80
CA ILE A 59 21.09 4.89 -22.81
C ILE A 59 20.56 4.11 -24.02
N ASP A 60 21.31 4.09 -25.11
CA ASP A 60 20.91 3.42 -26.34
C ASP A 60 21.20 1.90 -26.23
N PRO A 61 20.21 1.01 -26.49
CA PRO A 61 20.36 -0.45 -26.30
C PRO A 61 21.48 -1.10 -27.11
N GLY A 62 21.86 -0.50 -28.25
CA GLY A 62 22.90 -1.01 -29.15
C GLY A 62 24.34 -0.64 -28.73
N VAL A 63 24.51 0.29 -27.78
CA VAL A 63 25.82 0.82 -27.40
C VAL A 63 26.24 0.24 -26.06
N ARG A 64 27.52 -0.12 -25.95
CA ARG A 64 28.12 -0.56 -24.67
C ARG A 64 28.90 0.56 -24.05
N CYS A 65 28.87 0.64 -22.72
CA CYS A 65 29.64 1.65 -22.01
C CYS A 65 31.14 1.40 -22.15
N GLU A 66 31.91 2.43 -22.50
CA GLU A 66 33.37 2.32 -22.62
C GLU A 66 34.07 2.09 -21.28
N THR A 67 33.43 2.46 -20.15
CA THR A 67 34.01 2.37 -18.81
C THR A 67 33.80 0.99 -18.17
N CYS A 68 32.59 0.43 -18.24
CA CYS A 68 32.27 -0.88 -17.62
C CYS A 68 32.04 -2.02 -18.61
N GLY A 69 31.84 -1.75 -19.90
CA GLY A 69 31.55 -2.78 -20.92
C GLY A 69 30.13 -3.34 -20.89
N ASN A 70 29.31 -2.96 -19.91
CA ASN A 70 27.93 -3.41 -19.74
C ASN A 70 26.99 -2.73 -20.75
N LYS A 71 25.86 -3.39 -21.02
CA LYS A 71 24.72 -2.83 -21.75
C LYS A 71 23.94 -1.84 -20.87
N HIS A 72 23.01 -1.09 -21.47
CA HIS A 72 22.19 -0.09 -20.77
C HIS A 72 21.54 -0.59 -19.46
N GLU A 73 20.95 -1.79 -19.45
CA GLU A 73 20.22 -2.32 -18.28
C GLU A 73 21.12 -2.68 -17.09
N GLU A 74 22.34 -3.14 -17.37
CA GLU A 74 23.30 -3.62 -16.36
C GLU A 74 24.38 -2.57 -16.02
N CYS A 75 24.39 -1.45 -16.73
CA CYS A 75 25.35 -0.39 -16.50
C CYS A 75 24.92 0.44 -15.28
N PRO A 76 25.73 0.50 -14.21
CA PRO A 76 25.45 1.38 -13.06
C PRO A 76 25.62 2.87 -13.41
N SER A 77 26.17 3.17 -14.59
CA SER A 77 26.60 4.48 -15.05
C SER A 77 27.74 5.09 -14.22
N HIS A 78 28.34 6.16 -14.74
CA HIS A 78 29.55 6.74 -14.17
C HIS A 78 29.49 8.27 -14.14
N PHE A 79 30.02 8.87 -13.07
CA PHE A 79 30.04 10.31 -12.93
C PHE A 79 31.06 10.97 -13.87
N GLY A 80 30.73 12.15 -14.35
CA GLY A 80 31.67 13.10 -14.94
C GLY A 80 32.05 14.18 -13.93
N HIS A 81 32.99 15.05 -14.27
CA HIS A 81 33.25 16.26 -13.49
C HIS A 81 33.60 17.43 -14.40
N ILE A 82 33.29 18.64 -13.94
CA ILE A 82 33.71 19.90 -14.53
C ILE A 82 34.66 20.58 -13.53
N ALA A 83 35.86 20.92 -13.98
CA ALA A 83 36.78 21.76 -13.22
C ALA A 83 36.33 23.23 -13.35
N LEU A 84 35.97 23.86 -12.23
CA LEU A 84 35.59 25.27 -12.21
C LEU A 84 36.85 26.13 -12.17
N GLU A 85 36.96 27.10 -13.07
CA GLU A 85 38.10 28.03 -13.10
C GLU A 85 38.12 28.92 -11.85
N LEU A 86 36.95 29.33 -11.37
CA LEU A 86 36.75 30.13 -10.17
C LEU A 86 35.92 29.38 -9.12
N PRO A 87 36.22 29.53 -7.82
CA PRO A 87 35.49 28.86 -6.76
C PRO A 87 34.06 29.40 -6.65
N VAL A 88 33.08 28.51 -6.48
CA VAL A 88 31.65 28.85 -6.41
C VAL A 88 31.06 28.42 -5.07
N MET A 89 30.28 29.29 -4.43
CA MET A 89 29.63 28.99 -3.16
C MET A 89 28.41 28.09 -3.37
N HIS A 90 28.28 27.03 -2.59
CA HIS A 90 27.10 26.20 -2.63
C HIS A 90 25.96 26.82 -1.80
N ILE A 91 24.83 27.15 -2.45
CA ILE A 91 23.69 27.86 -1.83
C ILE A 91 23.11 27.16 -0.59
N GLY A 92 23.10 25.82 -0.61
CA GLY A 92 22.57 25.00 0.47
C GLY A 92 23.35 25.09 1.80
N PHE A 93 24.60 25.58 1.75
CA PHE A 93 25.48 25.68 2.93
C PHE A 93 25.77 27.13 3.35
N THR A 94 24.97 28.09 2.88
CA THR A 94 25.14 29.51 3.24
C THR A 94 25.07 29.75 4.76
N ASP A 95 24.14 29.13 5.46
CA ASP A 95 24.06 29.25 6.92
C ASP A 95 25.30 28.65 7.63
N LEU A 96 25.88 27.57 7.10
CA LEU A 96 27.10 26.93 7.63
C LEU A 96 28.34 27.81 7.39
N ILE A 97 28.48 28.39 6.20
CA ILE A 97 29.56 29.35 5.88
C ILE A 97 29.45 30.56 6.81
N LYS A 98 28.25 31.13 6.96
CA LYS A 98 27.99 32.26 7.85
C LYS A 98 28.39 31.96 9.30
N MET A 99 28.03 30.78 9.79
CA MET A 99 28.35 30.35 11.15
C MET A 99 29.86 30.14 11.32
N SER A 100 30.53 29.55 10.35
CA SER A 100 31.99 29.32 10.36
C SER A 100 32.76 30.64 10.37
N LEU A 101 32.37 31.59 9.53
CA LEU A 101 32.99 32.91 9.45
C LEU A 101 32.77 33.73 10.73
N LYS A 102 31.59 33.64 11.36
CA LYS A 102 31.30 34.35 12.61
C LYS A 102 31.98 33.77 13.85
N SER A 103 32.25 32.47 13.83
CA SER A 103 32.78 31.76 15.00
C SER A 103 34.31 31.72 15.02
N THR A 104 34.95 31.85 13.86
CA THR A 104 36.42 31.83 13.71
C THR A 104 36.97 33.21 13.43
N CYS A 105 38.26 33.41 13.71
CA CYS A 105 38.97 34.65 13.42
C CYS A 105 39.46 34.70 11.97
N ASN A 106 39.38 35.87 11.30
CA ASN A 106 39.89 36.06 9.93
C ASN A 106 41.40 35.79 9.81
N SER A 107 42.20 36.29 10.77
CA SER A 107 43.67 36.19 10.69
C SER A 107 44.23 34.87 11.20
N CYS A 108 43.86 34.42 12.41
CA CYS A 108 44.41 33.18 12.99
C CYS A 108 43.55 31.92 12.77
N SER A 109 42.32 32.06 12.23
CA SER A 109 41.38 30.96 11.95
C SER A 109 41.04 30.05 13.14
N GLN A 110 41.45 30.42 14.35
CA GLN A 110 41.02 29.77 15.59
C GLN A 110 39.60 30.23 15.99
N ILE A 111 38.93 29.37 16.74
CA ILE A 111 37.61 29.66 17.31
C ILE A 111 37.71 30.80 18.34
N LEU A 112 36.74 31.70 18.34
CA LEU A 112 36.66 32.85 19.26
C LEU A 112 36.15 32.46 20.67
N LEU A 113 36.66 31.33 21.21
CA LEU A 113 36.44 30.85 22.58
C LEU A 113 37.75 30.84 23.36
N HIS A 114 37.70 31.07 24.67
CA HIS A 114 38.88 31.08 25.54
C HIS A 114 39.53 29.69 25.62
N SER A 115 40.85 29.63 25.36
CA SER A 115 41.70 28.46 25.56
C SER A 115 42.44 28.46 26.90
N GLN A 116 42.41 29.58 27.65
CA GLN A 116 43.13 29.71 28.91
C GLN A 116 42.48 28.90 30.06
N ILE A 117 43.32 28.30 30.89
CA ILE A 117 42.92 27.65 32.16
C ILE A 117 42.36 28.74 33.10
N ASN A 118 41.27 28.47 33.83
CA ASN A 118 40.39 29.42 34.57
C ASN A 118 39.30 30.15 33.76
N SER A 119 39.10 29.84 32.48
CA SER A 119 38.04 30.46 31.66
C SER A 119 36.72 29.66 31.62
N HIS A 120 36.70 28.47 32.21
CA HIS A 120 35.53 27.59 32.20
C HIS A 120 34.45 28.10 33.17
N PRO A 121 33.15 28.11 32.79
CA PRO A 121 32.08 28.71 33.59
C PRO A 121 31.83 28.08 34.96
N LEU A 122 32.22 26.81 35.16
CA LEU A 122 31.90 26.01 36.36
C LEU A 122 33.12 25.38 37.06
N ASP A 123 34.29 25.35 36.43
CA ASP A 123 35.42 24.51 36.85
C ASP A 123 36.72 25.27 36.60
N PRO A 124 37.43 25.76 37.63
CA PRO A 124 38.63 26.59 37.45
C PRO A 124 39.76 25.88 36.67
N GLU A 125 39.86 24.56 36.70
CA GLU A 125 40.98 23.82 36.10
C GLU A 125 40.85 23.65 34.57
N LYS A 126 39.70 23.98 33.98
CA LYS A 126 39.40 23.74 32.56
C LYS A 126 39.26 25.03 31.75
N SER A 127 39.32 24.90 30.42
CA SER A 127 39.08 26.01 29.50
C SER A 127 37.61 26.11 29.07
N GLU A 128 37.19 27.29 28.61
CA GLU A 128 35.87 27.48 27.99
C GLU A 128 35.67 26.55 26.77
N GLN A 129 36.74 26.24 26.04
CA GLN A 129 36.70 25.27 24.94
C GLN A 129 36.38 23.85 25.43
N ASP A 130 36.90 23.43 26.58
CA ASP A 130 36.60 22.12 27.17
C ASP A 130 35.14 22.03 27.61
N TYR A 131 34.59 23.12 28.19
CA TYR A 131 33.18 23.20 28.58
C TYR A 131 32.24 22.89 27.41
N TYR A 132 32.42 23.60 26.29
CA TYR A 132 31.57 23.41 25.12
C TYR A 132 31.85 22.07 24.43
N ARG A 133 33.09 21.59 24.43
CA ARG A 133 33.44 20.28 23.86
C ARG A 133 32.73 19.13 24.58
N ASP A 134 32.75 19.13 25.91
CA ASP A 134 32.09 18.08 26.71
C ASP A 134 30.58 18.15 26.55
N ARG A 135 29.99 19.35 26.55
CA ARG A 135 28.55 19.51 26.31
C ARG A 135 28.11 19.06 24.91
N VAL A 136 28.90 19.37 23.88
CA VAL A 136 28.60 18.91 22.52
C VAL A 136 28.66 17.39 22.45
N LYS A 137 29.69 16.75 23.02
CA LYS A 137 29.78 15.28 23.09
C LYS A 137 28.64 14.65 23.87
N ASP A 138 28.28 15.20 25.03
CA ASP A 138 27.18 14.72 25.86
C ASP A 138 25.84 14.79 25.11
N VAL A 139 25.57 15.89 24.41
CA VAL A 139 24.36 16.02 23.59
C VAL A 139 24.40 15.14 22.35
N MET A 140 25.57 14.89 21.75
CA MET A 140 25.69 13.90 20.68
C MET A 140 25.34 12.49 21.16
N ILE A 141 25.74 12.10 22.38
CA ILE A 141 25.43 10.79 22.97
C ILE A 141 23.95 10.71 23.36
N LYS A 142 23.44 11.71 24.10
CA LYS A 142 22.05 11.69 24.63
C LYS A 142 20.99 11.95 23.56
N HIS A 143 21.20 12.96 22.72
CA HIS A 143 20.18 13.46 21.80
C HIS A 143 20.51 13.22 20.32
N GLY A 144 21.77 12.95 19.97
CA GLY A 144 22.21 12.74 18.59
C GLY A 144 22.43 14.05 17.82
N VAL A 145 23.19 13.97 16.72
CA VAL A 145 23.66 15.11 15.91
C VAL A 145 22.52 15.87 15.20
N GLY A 146 21.37 15.22 14.97
CA GLY A 146 20.19 15.83 14.33
C GLY A 146 19.19 16.49 15.28
N SER A 147 19.47 16.48 16.59
CA SER A 147 18.52 16.95 17.61
C SER A 147 18.38 18.48 17.66
N ARG A 148 17.24 18.94 18.20
CA ARG A 148 17.01 20.39 18.43
C ARG A 148 18.01 20.93 19.45
N GLU A 149 18.36 20.11 20.43
CA GLU A 149 19.32 20.36 21.50
C GLU A 149 20.72 20.58 20.91
N PHE A 150 21.16 19.72 19.99
CA PHE A 150 22.44 19.89 19.28
C PHE A 150 22.48 21.22 18.53
N LYS A 151 21.44 21.51 17.73
CA LYS A 151 21.34 22.78 16.99
C LYS A 151 21.30 24.00 17.91
N LYS A 152 20.70 23.88 19.10
CA LYS A 152 20.65 24.94 20.10
C LYS A 152 22.03 25.25 20.67
N ILE A 153 22.81 24.22 21.02
CA ILE A 153 24.17 24.39 21.56
C ILE A 153 25.09 25.05 20.54
N ILE A 154 25.09 24.58 19.29
CA ILE A 154 25.91 25.19 18.23
C ILE A 154 25.53 26.66 18.02
N LYS A 155 24.24 27.00 18.07
CA LYS A 155 23.78 28.38 17.98
C LYS A 155 24.16 29.23 19.20
N ASP A 156 24.26 28.63 20.37
CA ASP A 156 24.72 29.33 21.58
C ASP A 156 26.22 29.61 21.48
N ILE A 157 27.02 28.69 20.94
CA ILE A 157 28.44 28.93 20.59
C ILE A 157 28.57 30.08 19.57
N GLU A 158 27.75 30.10 18.51
CA GLU A 158 27.74 31.19 17.51
C GLU A 158 27.49 32.56 18.17
N LYS A 159 26.53 32.63 19.11
CA LYS A 159 26.19 33.89 19.80
C LYS A 159 27.32 34.37 20.70
N GLU A 160 27.97 33.46 21.42
CA GLU A 160 29.08 33.82 22.32
C GLU A 160 30.27 34.35 21.53
N CYS A 161 30.62 33.66 20.43
CA CYS A 161 31.71 34.05 19.54
C CYS A 161 31.44 35.38 18.81
N SER A 162 30.18 35.70 18.51
CA SER A 162 29.78 36.94 17.83
C SER A 162 29.38 38.07 18.79
N SER A 163 29.60 37.89 20.10
CA SER A 163 29.28 38.90 21.11
C SER A 163 30.21 40.12 21.01
N LYS A 164 29.76 41.28 21.50
CA LYS A 164 30.57 42.52 21.54
C LYS A 164 31.86 42.38 22.36
N LYS A 165 31.95 41.37 23.22
CA LYS A 165 33.16 41.07 24.02
C LYS A 165 34.28 40.46 23.17
N ARG A 166 33.97 39.95 21.97
CA ARG A 166 34.87 39.20 21.08
C ARG A 166 35.28 39.98 19.83
N THR A 167 35.10 41.31 19.83
CA THR A 167 35.49 42.18 18.69
C THR A 167 37.00 42.17 18.43
N ILE A 168 37.81 41.89 19.45
CA ILE A 168 39.25 41.70 19.32
C ILE A 168 39.53 40.21 19.54
N CYS A 169 40.21 39.57 18.58
CA CYS A 169 40.58 38.17 18.70
C CYS A 169 41.54 37.96 19.89
N MET A 170 41.22 37.00 20.75
CA MET A 170 41.98 36.75 21.98
C MET A 170 43.25 35.92 21.78
N HIS A 171 43.40 35.31 20.59
CA HIS A 171 44.58 34.50 20.25
C HIS A 171 45.63 35.32 19.50
N CYS A 172 45.22 36.18 18.56
CA CYS A 172 46.14 36.96 17.71
C CYS A 172 45.97 38.49 17.77
N GLY A 173 45.04 39.01 18.56
CA GLY A 173 44.86 40.45 18.76
C GLY A 173 44.23 41.23 17.59
N SER A 174 43.80 40.57 16.50
CA SER A 174 43.22 41.24 15.34
C SER A 174 41.76 41.68 15.58
N GLU A 175 41.40 42.88 15.13
CA GLU A 175 40.02 43.38 15.12
C GLU A 175 39.16 42.56 14.13
N GLN A 176 38.02 42.06 14.61
CA GLN A 176 37.05 41.29 13.83
C GLN A 176 35.92 42.18 13.35
N GLY A 177 35.63 42.15 12.05
CA GLY A 177 34.46 42.83 11.49
C GLY A 177 33.17 42.03 11.74
N LYS A 178 32.04 42.75 11.76
CA LYS A 178 30.72 42.15 11.80
C LYS A 178 30.36 41.59 10.43
N ILE A 179 30.16 40.28 10.35
CA ILE A 179 29.77 39.60 9.10
C ILE A 179 28.26 39.74 8.87
N ILE A 180 27.90 40.29 7.71
CA ILE A 180 26.53 40.46 7.20
C ILE A 180 26.37 39.57 5.96
N LEU A 181 25.23 38.89 5.88
CA LEU A 181 24.83 38.11 4.71
C LEU A 181 23.75 38.89 3.98
N ASP A 182 24.08 39.39 2.79
CA ASP A 182 23.10 39.88 1.83
C ASP A 182 22.61 38.69 1.01
N LYS A 183 21.36 38.30 1.27
CA LYS A 183 20.75 37.16 0.56
C LYS A 183 20.72 37.45 -0.94
N PRO A 184 21.06 36.47 -1.80
CA PRO A 184 21.09 35.03 -1.51
C PRO A 184 22.47 34.41 -1.22
N SER A 185 23.59 35.02 -1.64
CA SER A 185 24.93 34.40 -1.53
C SER A 185 26.08 35.37 -1.23
N THR A 186 25.81 36.66 -1.01
CA THR A 186 26.87 37.68 -0.89
C THR A 186 27.20 37.94 0.58
N TYR A 187 28.48 37.78 0.95
CA TYR A 187 28.97 38.08 2.30
C TYR A 187 29.69 39.42 2.34
N LYS A 188 29.45 40.19 3.40
CA LYS A 188 30.12 41.47 3.65
C LYS A 188 30.69 41.50 5.07
N GLU A 189 31.92 41.96 5.21
CA GLU A 189 32.56 42.26 6.48
C GLU A 189 32.46 43.77 6.75
N LYS A 190 31.84 44.15 7.87
CA LYS A 190 31.73 45.56 8.30
C LYS A 190 32.63 45.82 9.50
N ARG A 191 33.66 46.64 9.31
CA ARG A 191 34.54 47.13 10.40
C ARG A 191 34.15 48.55 10.80
N GLU A 192 34.28 48.91 12.07
CA GLU A 192 33.86 50.24 12.55
C GLU A 192 34.61 51.38 11.85
N ASN A 193 35.85 51.15 11.41
CA ASN A 193 36.72 52.18 10.86
C ASN A 193 36.94 52.17 9.33
N LYS A 194 36.51 51.14 8.58
CA LYS A 194 36.89 50.95 7.14
C LYS A 194 35.74 50.69 6.16
N GLY A 195 34.48 50.86 6.57
CA GLY A 195 33.32 50.64 5.70
C GLY A 195 32.98 49.15 5.49
N GLU A 196 32.16 48.86 4.48
CA GLU A 196 31.69 47.50 4.15
C GLU A 196 32.56 46.88 3.04
N HIS A 197 33.19 45.74 3.32
CA HIS A 197 34.01 45.00 2.38
C HIS A 197 33.30 43.73 1.92
N LYS A 198 33.11 43.54 0.60
CA LYS A 198 32.53 42.32 0.02
C LYS A 198 33.57 41.20 0.06
N LEU A 199 33.23 40.06 0.62
CA LEU A 199 34.07 38.87 0.66
C LEU A 199 33.80 38.01 -0.58
N ASN A 200 34.84 37.72 -1.36
CA ASN A 200 34.71 36.83 -2.51
C ASN A 200 34.79 35.36 -2.07
N ALA A 201 34.26 34.45 -2.90
CA ALA A 201 34.28 33.02 -2.57
C ALA A 201 35.71 32.46 -2.43
N ARG A 202 36.68 33.07 -3.10
CA ARG A 202 38.10 32.73 -2.92
C ARG A 202 38.60 33.06 -1.50
N ASP A 203 38.36 34.29 -1.04
CA ASP A 203 38.82 34.76 0.28
C ASP A 203 38.18 33.93 1.40
N ILE A 204 36.88 33.64 1.26
CA ILE A 204 36.14 32.79 2.22
C ILE A 204 36.77 31.39 2.24
N ARG A 205 37.11 30.81 1.10
CA ARG A 205 37.72 29.48 1.05
C ARG A 205 39.08 29.45 1.73
N GLU A 206 39.95 30.42 1.43
CA GLU A 206 41.28 30.50 2.03
C GLU A 206 41.19 30.65 3.56
N TRP A 207 40.17 31.36 4.06
CA TRP A 207 39.87 31.41 5.49
C TRP A 207 39.43 30.04 6.03
N LEU A 208 38.44 29.40 5.40
CA LEU A 208 37.90 28.12 5.88
C LEU A 208 38.96 26.99 5.88
N GLU A 209 39.87 26.99 4.91
CA GLU A 209 40.95 26.00 4.79
C GLU A 209 41.98 26.07 5.92
N ARG A 210 42.15 27.25 6.53
CA ARG A 210 43.07 27.48 7.67
C ARG A 210 42.49 27.05 9.01
N ILE A 211 41.22 26.68 9.10
CA ILE A 211 40.58 26.28 10.36
C ILE A 211 41.19 24.95 10.85
N PRO A 212 41.72 24.90 12.09
CA PRO A 212 42.22 23.65 12.66
C PRO A 212 41.14 22.60 12.89
N ASP A 213 41.49 21.34 12.66
CA ASP A 213 40.61 20.17 12.80
C ASP A 213 39.95 20.04 14.18
N GLN A 214 40.70 20.38 15.22
CA GLN A 214 40.24 20.31 16.61
C GLN A 214 39.07 21.26 16.90
N HIS A 215 38.88 22.31 16.10
CA HIS A 215 37.83 23.32 16.28
C HIS A 215 36.55 23.03 15.50
N LEU A 216 36.56 22.06 14.58
CA LEU A 216 35.39 21.70 13.76
C LEU A 216 34.19 21.23 14.60
N ILE A 217 34.46 20.64 15.77
CA ILE A 217 33.43 20.22 16.72
C ILE A 217 32.55 21.40 17.19
N PHE A 218 33.11 22.60 17.33
CA PHE A 218 32.37 23.79 17.76
C PHE A 218 31.48 24.37 16.66
N ILE A 219 31.81 24.07 15.40
CA ILE A 219 31.03 24.38 14.20
C ILE A 219 30.00 23.26 13.94
N GLY A 220 30.05 22.16 14.70
CA GLY A 220 29.18 21.01 14.52
C GLY A 220 29.54 20.15 13.30
N MET A 221 30.82 20.13 12.92
CA MET A 221 31.35 19.28 11.85
C MET A 221 32.23 18.17 12.42
N ASP A 222 32.21 17.00 11.77
CA ASP A 222 33.06 15.86 12.11
C ASP A 222 34.36 15.93 11.28
N TYR A 223 35.50 15.94 11.98
CA TYR A 223 36.82 16.08 11.36
C TYR A 223 37.10 15.05 10.28
N HIS A 224 36.76 13.78 10.54
CA HIS A 224 37.08 12.69 9.60
C HIS A 224 36.23 12.70 8.33
N SER A 225 35.14 13.44 8.32
CA SER A 225 34.09 13.30 7.30
C SER A 225 33.85 14.56 6.49
N SER A 226 34.01 15.74 7.09
CA SER A 226 33.66 16.97 6.42
C SER A 226 34.54 18.13 6.85
N ARG A 227 34.97 18.90 5.85
CA ARG A 227 35.74 20.12 6.01
C ARG A 227 34.97 21.32 5.46
N PRO A 228 34.99 22.48 6.12
CA PRO A 228 34.15 23.62 5.76
C PRO A 228 34.48 24.22 4.39
N GLU A 229 35.74 24.18 3.96
CA GLU A 229 36.19 24.66 2.66
C GLU A 229 35.56 23.89 1.48
N TRP A 230 35.08 22.66 1.69
CA TRP A 230 34.41 21.86 0.65
C TRP A 230 33.03 22.38 0.29
N THR A 231 32.42 23.25 1.12
CA THR A 231 31.20 23.98 0.76
C THR A 231 31.41 24.96 -0.40
N ILE A 232 32.66 25.31 -0.70
CA ILE A 232 33.06 26.15 -1.82
C ILE A 232 33.65 25.26 -2.90
N MET A 233 32.85 25.04 -3.94
CA MET A 233 33.12 24.08 -4.99
C MET A 233 34.23 24.60 -5.91
N LYS A 234 35.26 23.77 -6.13
CA LYS A 234 36.24 23.91 -7.23
C LYS A 234 35.96 22.93 -8.37
N VAL A 235 35.22 21.86 -8.07
CA VAL A 235 34.89 20.81 -9.02
C VAL A 235 33.41 20.54 -8.86
N LEU A 236 32.67 20.56 -9.96
CA LEU A 236 31.27 20.22 -10.00
C LEU A 236 31.11 18.78 -10.52
N PRO A 237 30.55 17.84 -9.73
CA PRO A 237 30.24 16.51 -10.23
C PRO A 237 29.11 16.59 -11.26
N VAL A 238 29.34 16.03 -12.45
CA VAL A 238 28.34 15.91 -13.50
C VAL A 238 27.62 14.57 -13.34
N PRO A 239 26.28 14.58 -13.21
CA PRO A 239 25.53 13.34 -13.03
C PRO A 239 25.64 12.45 -14.29
N PRO A 240 25.62 11.12 -14.10
CA PRO A 240 25.67 10.18 -15.21
C PRO A 240 24.49 10.33 -16.18
N ILE A 241 24.66 9.83 -17.41
CA ILE A 241 23.66 10.01 -18.48
C ILE A 241 22.31 9.38 -18.12
N THR A 242 22.27 8.25 -17.41
CA THR A 242 21.02 7.61 -16.99
C THR A 242 20.18 8.43 -16.00
N VAL A 243 20.78 9.41 -15.31
CA VAL A 243 20.04 10.34 -14.42
C VAL A 243 19.41 11.50 -15.21
N ARG A 244 19.92 11.75 -16.42
CA ARG A 244 19.51 12.82 -17.35
C ARG A 244 19.27 12.24 -18.75
N PRO A 245 18.31 11.30 -18.89
CA PRO A 245 18.05 10.65 -20.16
C PRO A 245 17.49 11.65 -21.17
N SER A 246 17.93 11.55 -22.42
CA SER A 246 17.27 12.24 -23.53
C SER A 246 16.05 11.43 -24.01
N ILE A 247 15.05 12.12 -24.53
CA ILE A 247 13.85 11.51 -25.10
C ILE A 247 13.89 11.76 -26.61
N THR A 248 13.91 10.69 -27.40
CA THR A 248 13.69 10.77 -28.84
C THR A 248 12.18 10.93 -29.09
N LEU A 249 11.80 12.03 -29.74
CA LEU A 249 10.43 12.21 -30.22
C LEU A 249 10.19 11.33 -31.45
N ASP A 250 8.92 11.06 -31.79
CA ASP A 250 8.54 10.31 -32.99
C ASP A 250 9.01 10.99 -34.29
N SER A 251 9.30 12.29 -34.26
CA SER A 251 9.91 13.03 -35.37
C SER A 251 11.38 12.68 -35.63
N GLY A 252 12.01 11.91 -34.74
CA GLY A 252 13.44 11.62 -34.74
C GLY A 252 14.30 12.65 -34.00
N ASP A 253 13.73 13.79 -33.61
CA ASP A 253 14.44 14.82 -32.84
C ASP A 253 14.67 14.39 -31.39
N ARG A 254 15.86 14.67 -30.86
CA ARG A 254 16.20 14.40 -29.46
C ARG A 254 15.85 15.62 -28.59
N SER A 255 15.01 15.41 -27.58
CA SER A 255 14.75 16.38 -26.52
C SER A 255 15.63 16.06 -25.32
N GLU A 256 16.53 16.99 -25.00
CA GLU A 256 17.46 16.87 -23.87
C GLU A 256 16.78 17.17 -22.52
N ASP A 257 17.32 16.57 -21.47
CA ASP A 257 16.84 16.74 -20.11
C ASP A 257 17.09 18.16 -19.54
N ASP A 258 16.21 18.62 -18.65
CA ASP A 258 16.31 19.95 -18.01
C ASP A 258 17.66 20.18 -17.29
N LEU A 259 18.33 19.12 -16.76
CA LEU A 259 19.66 19.23 -16.16
C LEU A 259 20.75 19.40 -17.22
N THR A 260 20.68 18.66 -18.33
CA THR A 260 21.63 18.76 -19.43
C THR A 260 21.59 20.17 -20.03
N HIS A 261 20.40 20.71 -20.30
CA HIS A 261 20.22 22.07 -20.78
C HIS A 261 20.84 23.12 -19.83
N LYS A 262 20.85 22.86 -18.51
CA LYS A 262 21.45 23.80 -17.56
C LYS A 262 22.99 23.76 -17.59
N LEU A 263 23.58 22.61 -17.87
CA LEU A 263 25.03 22.39 -17.98
C LEU A 263 25.61 22.91 -19.30
N GLU A 264 24.79 23.04 -20.36
CA GLU A 264 25.23 23.44 -21.71
C GLU A 264 25.46 24.95 -21.89
N ASN A 265 24.85 25.81 -21.05
CA ASN A 265 24.83 27.26 -21.30
C ASN A 265 26.26 27.88 -21.39
N ARG A 266 26.56 28.53 -22.52
CA ARG A 266 27.82 29.24 -22.81
C ARG A 266 27.56 30.73 -23.01
N ASP A 267 28.38 31.58 -22.40
CA ASP A 267 28.58 32.96 -22.84
C ASP A 267 30.04 33.17 -23.29
N ALA A 268 30.22 33.84 -24.43
CA ALA A 268 31.52 34.00 -25.09
C ALA A 268 32.35 35.12 -24.45
N GLY A 269 33.67 34.92 -24.43
CA GLY A 269 34.66 35.67 -23.66
C GLY A 269 34.60 37.19 -23.78
N ALA A 270 34.83 37.85 -22.65
CA ALA A 270 34.78 39.30 -22.54
C ALA A 270 35.93 39.83 -21.62
N PRO A 271 36.41 41.07 -21.81
CA PRO A 271 37.61 41.63 -21.16
C PRO A 271 37.58 41.70 -19.61
N GLN A 272 38.76 41.81 -18.96
CA GLN A 272 39.00 41.59 -17.52
C GLN A 272 38.06 42.25 -16.48
N LEU A 273 37.40 43.39 -16.78
CA LEU A 273 36.36 43.98 -15.90
C LEU A 273 35.04 43.20 -15.91
N ILE A 274 34.87 42.27 -16.84
CA ILE A 274 33.70 41.40 -17.03
C ILE A 274 33.90 40.06 -16.30
N VAL A 275 35.10 39.79 -15.74
CA VAL A 275 35.37 38.52 -15.03
C VAL A 275 34.54 38.43 -13.74
N GLU A 276 34.34 39.54 -13.03
CA GLU A 276 33.46 39.56 -11.84
C GLU A 276 32.00 39.30 -12.23
N ASP A 277 31.52 39.90 -13.31
CA ASP A 277 30.16 39.66 -13.84
C ASP A 277 29.98 38.20 -14.31
N LEU A 278 30.99 37.63 -14.99
CA LEU A 278 31.01 36.22 -15.40
C LEU A 278 31.07 35.29 -14.17
N TRP A 279 31.75 35.68 -13.11
CA TRP A 279 31.76 34.91 -11.85
C TRP A 279 30.38 34.95 -11.17
N GLU A 280 29.72 36.11 -11.12
CA GLU A 280 28.35 36.21 -10.61
C GLU A 280 27.37 35.41 -11.47
N LEU A 281 27.55 35.39 -12.79
CA LEU A 281 26.79 34.56 -13.71
C LEU A 281 27.04 33.06 -13.46
N LEU A 282 28.29 32.64 -13.28
CA LEU A 282 28.64 31.26 -12.92
C LEU A 282 27.98 30.86 -11.58
N GLN A 283 28.00 31.76 -10.59
CA GLN A 283 27.31 31.57 -9.32
C GLN A 283 25.80 31.42 -9.52
N TYR A 284 25.18 32.21 -10.41
CA TYR A 284 23.77 32.07 -10.79
C TYR A 284 23.48 30.70 -11.42
N HIS A 285 24.28 30.25 -12.39
CA HIS A 285 24.08 28.98 -13.07
C HIS A 285 24.23 27.78 -12.12
N CYS A 286 25.26 27.79 -11.27
CA CYS A 286 25.45 26.75 -10.26
C CYS A 286 24.32 26.76 -9.22
N THR A 287 23.89 27.95 -8.76
CA THR A 287 22.81 28.06 -7.77
C THR A 287 21.50 27.51 -8.31
N THR A 288 21.11 27.91 -9.53
CA THR A 288 19.87 27.44 -10.17
C THR A 288 19.94 25.96 -10.59
N TYR A 289 21.13 25.41 -10.85
CA TYR A 289 21.34 23.98 -11.07
C TYR A 289 21.04 23.13 -9.81
N PHE A 290 21.41 23.61 -8.61
CA PHE A 290 21.03 22.92 -7.37
C PHE A 290 19.58 23.20 -6.96
N ASP A 291 19.19 24.48 -6.95
CA ASP A 291 17.83 24.90 -6.58
C ASP A 291 17.34 26.11 -7.39
N ASN A 292 16.47 25.83 -8.36
CA ASN A 292 15.85 26.84 -9.22
C ASN A 292 14.70 27.62 -8.54
N GLN A 293 14.35 27.34 -7.29
CA GLN A 293 13.30 28.02 -6.52
C GLN A 293 13.88 28.89 -5.38
N THR A 294 15.19 29.16 -5.43
CA THR A 294 15.86 30.01 -4.45
C THR A 294 15.28 31.42 -4.44
N ALA A 295 14.91 31.94 -3.27
CA ALA A 295 14.35 33.28 -3.14
C ALA A 295 15.38 34.37 -3.50
N GLY A 296 14.96 35.37 -4.28
CA GLY A 296 15.80 36.48 -4.71
C GLY A 296 16.61 36.22 -5.99
N ILE A 297 16.49 35.03 -6.60
CA ILE A 297 17.14 34.68 -7.87
C ILE A 297 16.05 34.43 -8.93
N PRO A 298 16.15 35.00 -10.15
CA PRO A 298 15.19 34.73 -11.20
C PRO A 298 15.25 33.26 -11.65
N PRO A 299 14.11 32.55 -11.74
CA PRO A 299 14.12 31.13 -12.10
C PRO A 299 14.59 30.95 -13.54
N ALA A 300 15.51 30.02 -13.75
CA ALA A 300 15.95 29.60 -15.06
C ALA A 300 14.79 28.91 -15.79
N ARG A 301 14.54 29.33 -17.03
CA ARG A 301 13.45 28.86 -17.88
C ARG A 301 13.98 28.25 -19.16
N HIS A 302 13.25 27.29 -19.70
CA HIS A 302 13.43 26.83 -21.06
C HIS A 302 13.07 27.95 -22.05
N ARG A 303 13.46 27.82 -23.33
CA ARG A 303 13.08 28.77 -24.41
C ARG A 303 11.55 28.97 -24.53
N SER A 304 10.77 27.99 -24.09
CA SER A 304 9.30 28.03 -24.04
C SER A 304 8.72 28.80 -22.85
N GLY A 305 9.55 29.31 -21.93
CA GLY A 305 9.11 30.01 -20.72
C GLY A 305 8.78 29.09 -19.53
N ARG A 306 8.75 27.76 -19.71
CA ARG A 306 8.59 26.78 -18.60
C ARG A 306 9.80 26.83 -17.67
N PRO A 307 9.63 26.92 -16.33
CA PRO A 307 10.76 26.84 -15.40
C PRO A 307 11.39 25.44 -15.44
N LEU A 308 12.73 25.38 -15.42
CA LEU A 308 13.47 24.12 -15.42
C LEU A 308 13.32 23.38 -14.08
N LYS A 309 13.14 22.05 -14.13
CA LYS A 309 13.12 21.17 -12.95
C LYS A 309 14.53 20.63 -12.66
N THR A 310 15.24 21.30 -11.76
CA THR A 310 16.60 20.93 -11.37
C THR A 310 16.63 19.99 -10.15
N LEU A 311 17.79 19.76 -9.54
CA LEU A 311 18.01 18.66 -8.56
C LEU A 311 17.02 18.71 -7.38
N THR A 312 16.86 19.88 -6.76
CA THR A 312 15.99 20.03 -5.59
C THR A 312 14.52 19.74 -5.93
N GLN A 313 14.04 20.17 -7.09
CA GLN A 313 12.66 19.95 -7.55
C GLN A 313 12.39 18.48 -7.91
N ARG A 314 13.42 17.73 -8.34
CA ARG A 314 13.30 16.28 -8.59
C ARG A 314 13.16 15.50 -7.29
N LEU A 315 13.81 15.96 -6.22
CA LEU A 315 13.76 15.31 -4.91
C LEU A 315 12.52 15.71 -4.10
N LYS A 316 12.20 17.01 -4.06
CA LYS A 316 11.09 17.58 -3.28
C LYS A 316 9.74 17.48 -4.03
N GLY A 317 8.66 17.66 -3.28
CA GLY A 317 7.30 17.72 -3.82
C GLY A 317 6.53 16.40 -3.75
N LYS A 318 5.27 16.41 -4.21
CA LYS A 318 4.39 15.22 -4.20
C LYS A 318 4.83 14.18 -5.24
N GLU A 319 5.25 14.64 -6.41
CA GLU A 319 5.75 13.81 -7.52
C GLU A 319 7.27 13.61 -7.48
N GLY A 320 7.95 14.22 -6.51
CA GLY A 320 9.40 14.07 -6.33
C GLY A 320 9.79 12.66 -5.92
N ARG A 321 11.04 12.28 -6.23
CA ARG A 321 11.57 10.91 -6.10
C ARG A 321 11.34 10.28 -4.73
N PHE A 322 11.47 11.04 -3.63
CA PHE A 322 11.25 10.52 -2.28
C PHE A 322 9.83 9.98 -2.07
N ARG A 323 8.82 10.63 -2.63
CA ARG A 323 7.41 10.26 -2.43
C ARG A 323 6.90 9.29 -3.50
N SER A 324 7.28 9.49 -4.76
CA SER A 324 6.72 8.76 -5.90
C SER A 324 7.53 7.54 -6.33
N ASN A 325 8.81 7.47 -5.95
CA ASN A 325 9.71 6.39 -6.37
C ASN A 325 10.41 5.68 -5.21
N LEU A 326 10.44 6.23 -3.99
CA LEU A 326 11.05 5.57 -2.83
C LEU A 326 9.98 5.10 -1.84
N SER A 327 9.21 6.03 -1.25
CA SER A 327 8.18 5.70 -0.25
C SER A 327 6.98 4.95 -0.84
N GLY A 328 6.63 5.27 -2.09
CA GLY A 328 5.62 4.55 -2.86
C GLY A 328 6.20 4.23 -4.24
N LYS A 329 5.87 3.07 -4.78
CA LYS A 329 6.29 2.61 -6.10
C LYS A 329 5.12 1.95 -6.80
N ARG A 330 5.15 1.94 -8.14
CA ARG A 330 4.32 1.02 -8.90
C ARG A 330 4.95 -0.37 -8.79
N VAL A 331 4.13 -1.37 -8.52
CA VAL A 331 4.54 -2.76 -8.38
C VAL A 331 3.98 -3.57 -9.54
N ASN A 332 4.67 -4.64 -9.90
CA ASN A 332 4.20 -5.62 -10.87
C ASN A 332 3.31 -6.67 -10.17
N PHE A 333 2.73 -7.59 -10.94
CA PHE A 333 1.89 -8.69 -10.44
C PHE A 333 0.69 -8.22 -9.61
N CYS A 334 0.04 -7.16 -10.08
CA CYS A 334 -1.19 -6.66 -9.51
C CYS A 334 -2.29 -6.52 -10.57
N ALA A 335 -3.54 -6.65 -10.14
CA ALA A 335 -4.72 -6.41 -10.97
C ALA A 335 -5.71 -5.52 -10.22
N ARG A 336 -6.61 -4.89 -10.98
CA ARG A 336 -7.69 -4.05 -10.45
C ARG A 336 -8.93 -4.26 -11.31
N THR A 337 -10.07 -4.48 -10.65
CA THR A 337 -11.38 -4.57 -11.32
C THR A 337 -12.49 -4.21 -10.34
N VAL A 338 -13.71 -4.09 -10.86
CA VAL A 338 -14.94 -3.86 -10.10
C VAL A 338 -15.22 -5.05 -9.19
N ILE A 339 -15.77 -4.78 -8.01
CA ILE A 339 -16.18 -5.81 -7.05
C ILE A 339 -17.66 -6.19 -7.19
N SER A 340 -17.98 -7.41 -6.79
CA SER A 340 -19.34 -7.95 -6.73
C SER A 340 -19.51 -8.81 -5.48
N PRO A 341 -20.69 -8.82 -4.84
CA PRO A 341 -20.90 -9.62 -3.64
C PRO A 341 -21.05 -11.09 -4.00
N ASP A 342 -20.54 -11.99 -3.16
CA ASP A 342 -20.81 -13.42 -3.25
C ASP A 342 -20.89 -14.03 -1.84
N PRO A 343 -22.10 -14.34 -1.34
CA PRO A 343 -22.26 -14.89 0.01
C PRO A 343 -21.85 -16.36 0.13
N ASN A 344 -21.69 -17.07 -0.99
CA ASN A 344 -21.31 -18.49 -0.99
C ASN A 344 -19.79 -18.71 -0.87
N LEU A 345 -19.01 -17.63 -0.95
CA LEU A 345 -17.57 -17.66 -0.71
C LEU A 345 -17.30 -17.60 0.79
N GLY A 346 -16.29 -18.35 1.25
CA GLY A 346 -15.82 -18.20 2.62
C GLY A 346 -15.25 -16.78 2.87
N ILE A 347 -15.22 -16.32 4.11
CA ILE A 347 -14.64 -15.00 4.45
C ILE A 347 -13.16 -14.85 4.06
N ASN A 348 -12.43 -15.96 3.97
CA ASN A 348 -11.04 -15.92 3.51
C ASN A 348 -10.93 -15.98 1.99
N GLU A 349 -12.00 -16.29 1.26
CA GLU A 349 -11.95 -16.53 -0.18
C GLU A 349 -12.23 -15.26 -0.99
N VAL A 350 -11.46 -15.08 -2.07
CA VAL A 350 -11.72 -14.06 -3.09
C VAL A 350 -11.90 -14.72 -4.46
N GLY A 351 -13.05 -14.48 -5.06
CA GLY A 351 -13.38 -14.90 -6.42
C GLY A 351 -12.63 -14.08 -7.46
N ILE A 352 -11.85 -14.73 -8.33
CA ILE A 352 -11.02 -14.10 -9.35
C ILE A 352 -11.44 -14.57 -10.75
N PRO A 353 -11.54 -13.66 -11.73
CA PRO A 353 -11.75 -14.02 -13.12
C PRO A 353 -10.67 -14.95 -13.69
N VAL A 354 -11.08 -15.97 -14.44
CA VAL A 354 -10.16 -16.87 -15.18
C VAL A 354 -9.14 -16.10 -16.02
N GLN A 355 -9.54 -14.97 -16.63
CA GLN A 355 -8.62 -14.14 -17.44
C GLN A 355 -7.48 -13.55 -16.59
N THR A 356 -7.81 -13.03 -15.41
CA THR A 356 -6.82 -12.49 -14.46
C THR A 356 -5.93 -13.61 -13.92
N ALA A 357 -6.50 -14.79 -13.66
CA ALA A 357 -5.76 -15.97 -13.19
C ALA A 357 -4.73 -16.49 -14.20
N LYS A 358 -4.99 -16.35 -15.52
CA LYS A 358 -4.04 -16.71 -16.58
C LYS A 358 -2.89 -15.73 -16.74
N GLU A 359 -3.15 -14.44 -16.55
CA GLU A 359 -2.15 -13.39 -16.74
C GLU A 359 -1.20 -13.29 -15.52
N LEU A 360 -1.76 -13.31 -14.32
CA LEU A 360 -1.00 -13.28 -13.08
C LEU A 360 -0.43 -14.67 -12.77
N THR A 361 0.85 -14.71 -12.39
CA THR A 361 1.56 -15.97 -12.17
C THR A 361 2.27 -15.98 -10.83
N VAL A 362 2.49 -17.21 -10.34
CA VAL A 362 3.21 -17.50 -9.12
C VAL A 362 4.44 -18.33 -9.46
N PRO A 363 5.65 -17.90 -9.08
CA PRO A 363 6.86 -18.67 -9.30
C PRO A 363 6.92 -19.78 -8.24
N ILE A 364 6.88 -21.02 -8.71
CA ILE A 364 7.01 -22.22 -7.88
C ILE A 364 8.26 -22.96 -8.30
N ARG A 365 9.10 -23.30 -7.33
CA ARG A 365 10.26 -24.16 -7.57
C ARG A 365 9.80 -25.62 -7.67
N ILE A 366 10.34 -26.33 -8.65
CA ILE A 366 10.14 -27.78 -8.76
C ILE A 366 10.87 -28.51 -7.63
N THR A 367 10.14 -29.42 -7.02
CA THR A 367 10.54 -30.35 -5.96
C THR A 367 10.06 -31.74 -6.36
N SER A 368 10.58 -32.79 -5.72
CA SER A 368 10.10 -34.16 -5.94
C SER A 368 8.58 -34.32 -5.72
N ARG A 369 7.98 -33.51 -4.84
CA ARG A 369 6.55 -33.59 -4.50
C ARG A 369 5.62 -32.95 -5.54
N ASN A 370 6.02 -31.82 -6.14
CA ASN A 370 5.18 -31.04 -7.05
C ASN A 370 5.58 -31.18 -8.54
N ARG A 371 6.66 -31.89 -8.85
CA ARG A 371 7.18 -32.07 -10.22
C ARG A 371 6.11 -32.54 -11.19
N GLU A 372 5.34 -33.55 -10.83
CA GLU A 372 4.35 -34.14 -11.74
C GLU A 372 3.14 -33.23 -11.95
N GLN A 373 2.68 -32.57 -10.89
CA GLN A 373 1.62 -31.56 -10.98
C GLN A 373 2.04 -30.40 -11.92
N LEU A 374 3.28 -29.92 -11.80
CA LEU A 374 3.80 -28.86 -12.65
C LEU A 374 4.05 -29.33 -14.09
N ARG A 375 4.48 -30.57 -14.30
CA ARG A 375 4.59 -31.18 -15.63
C ARG A 375 3.25 -31.14 -16.37
N GLN A 376 2.16 -31.52 -15.71
CA GLN A 376 0.81 -31.46 -16.27
C GLN A 376 0.38 -30.01 -16.60
N MET A 377 0.70 -29.04 -15.73
CA MET A 377 0.40 -27.62 -15.98
C MET A 377 1.23 -27.05 -17.15
N ILE A 378 2.50 -27.44 -17.29
CA ILE A 378 3.35 -27.05 -18.42
C ILE A 378 2.73 -27.56 -19.73
N LEU A 379 2.26 -28.82 -19.77
CA LEU A 379 1.64 -29.41 -20.95
C LEU A 379 0.35 -28.73 -21.39
N ARG A 380 -0.43 -28.21 -20.44
CA ARG A 380 -1.62 -27.38 -20.74
C ARG A 380 -1.27 -26.05 -21.40
N GLY A 381 -0.05 -25.55 -21.20
CA GLY A 381 0.45 -24.32 -21.81
C GLY A 381 -0.16 -23.06 -21.18
N PRO A 382 -0.03 -21.89 -21.84
CA PRO A 382 -0.52 -20.61 -21.30
C PRO A 382 -2.02 -20.37 -21.53
N ASP A 383 -2.65 -21.08 -22.46
CA ASP A 383 -4.03 -20.79 -22.88
C ASP A 383 -5.08 -21.57 -22.08
N VAL A 384 -4.76 -22.78 -21.62
CA VAL A 384 -5.66 -23.63 -20.85
C VAL A 384 -5.32 -23.53 -19.36
N HIS A 385 -6.29 -23.06 -18.58
CA HIS A 385 -6.13 -22.95 -17.14
C HIS A 385 -6.50 -24.28 -16.44
N PRO A 386 -5.75 -24.73 -15.42
CA PRO A 386 -4.54 -24.11 -14.89
C PRO A 386 -3.29 -24.50 -15.70
N GLY A 387 -2.52 -23.49 -16.12
CA GLY A 387 -1.39 -23.60 -17.04
C GLY A 387 -0.15 -22.82 -16.62
N VAL A 388 0.79 -22.62 -17.54
CA VAL A 388 2.11 -22.00 -17.31
C VAL A 388 2.47 -21.03 -18.42
N ASN A 389 2.99 -19.85 -18.03
CA ASN A 389 3.42 -18.84 -18.99
C ASN A 389 4.94 -18.87 -19.24
N TYR A 390 5.74 -19.05 -18.18
CA TYR A 390 7.19 -18.99 -18.26
C TYR A 390 7.87 -20.05 -17.39
N ILE A 391 9.09 -20.43 -17.79
CA ILE A 391 10.01 -21.26 -17.00
C ILE A 391 11.33 -20.50 -16.88
N ILE A 392 11.87 -20.44 -15.66
CA ILE A 392 13.17 -19.85 -15.37
C ILE A 392 14.17 -20.99 -15.12
N ARG A 393 15.21 -21.03 -15.94
CA ARG A 393 16.31 -22.00 -15.84
C ARG A 393 17.25 -21.64 -14.68
N GLY A 394 18.11 -22.58 -14.28
CA GLY A 394 19.18 -22.33 -13.28
C GLY A 394 20.08 -21.14 -13.65
N ASP A 395 20.21 -20.86 -14.94
CA ASP A 395 21.00 -19.80 -15.56
C ASP A 395 20.28 -18.43 -15.52
N ARG A 396 19.11 -18.34 -14.86
CA ARG A 396 18.19 -17.19 -14.80
C ARG A 396 17.57 -16.77 -16.14
N LEU A 397 17.79 -17.53 -17.21
CA LEU A 397 17.11 -17.30 -18.48
C LEU A 397 15.62 -17.63 -18.32
N ARG A 398 14.77 -16.63 -18.60
CA ARG A 398 13.31 -16.77 -18.62
C ARG A 398 12.87 -17.20 -20.02
N VAL A 399 12.30 -18.39 -20.11
CA VAL A 399 11.81 -19.01 -21.35
C VAL A 399 10.29 -18.93 -21.37
N ARG A 400 9.71 -18.40 -22.46
CA ARG A 400 8.26 -18.37 -22.65
C ARG A 400 7.77 -19.73 -23.16
N ILE A 401 6.68 -20.22 -22.59
CA ILE A 401 6.05 -21.46 -23.03
C ILE A 401 5.15 -21.21 -24.24
N THR A 402 5.34 -22.03 -25.25
CA THR A 402 4.67 -22.08 -26.55
C THR A 402 4.28 -23.53 -26.85
N ASP A 403 3.47 -23.76 -27.89
CA ASP A 403 3.02 -25.12 -28.23
C ASP A 403 4.16 -26.11 -28.50
N ARG A 404 5.29 -25.66 -29.04
CA ARG A 404 6.49 -26.51 -29.22
C ARG A 404 7.26 -26.71 -27.92
N THR A 405 7.47 -25.62 -27.17
CA THR A 405 8.36 -25.66 -25.98
C THR A 405 7.73 -26.34 -24.78
N LYS A 406 6.39 -26.40 -24.67
CA LYS A 406 5.70 -27.10 -23.58
C LYS A 406 6.05 -28.59 -23.51
N TYR A 407 6.10 -29.28 -24.65
CA TYR A 407 6.46 -30.70 -24.71
C TYR A 407 7.94 -30.92 -24.40
N ILE A 408 8.80 -30.02 -24.89
CA ILE A 408 10.23 -30.06 -24.62
C ILE A 408 10.51 -29.96 -23.12
N TRP A 409 9.87 -29.02 -22.43
CA TRP A 409 10.13 -28.78 -21.00
C TRP A 409 9.42 -29.76 -20.07
N ALA A 410 8.27 -30.30 -20.47
CA ALA A 410 7.59 -31.36 -19.73
C ALA A 410 8.30 -32.72 -19.86
N GLY A 411 9.04 -32.91 -20.96
CA GLY A 411 9.66 -34.19 -21.33
C GLY A 411 11.11 -34.38 -20.88
N PHE A 412 11.67 -35.44 -21.41
CA PHE A 412 13.01 -35.94 -21.18
C PHE A 412 13.89 -35.63 -22.38
N ARG A 413 15.21 -35.62 -22.16
CA ARG A 413 16.22 -35.49 -23.20
C ARG A 413 17.10 -36.72 -23.24
N CYS A 414 17.20 -37.34 -24.40
CA CYS A 414 18.16 -38.41 -24.67
C CYS A 414 19.57 -37.82 -24.79
N LEU A 415 20.56 -38.46 -24.17
CA LEU A 415 21.97 -38.06 -24.28
C LEU A 415 22.76 -38.88 -25.30
N ASN A 416 22.10 -39.79 -26.03
CA ASN A 416 22.74 -40.52 -27.12
C ASN A 416 23.09 -39.54 -28.27
N PRO A 417 24.38 -39.43 -28.68
CA PRO A 417 24.81 -38.65 -29.84
C PRO A 417 24.02 -38.94 -31.11
N ASP A 418 23.64 -40.20 -31.35
CA ASP A 418 22.90 -40.64 -32.54
C ASP A 418 21.44 -40.16 -32.56
N CYS A 419 20.96 -39.66 -31.42
CA CYS A 419 19.62 -39.09 -31.27
C CYS A 419 19.59 -37.57 -31.50
N LEU A 420 20.75 -36.92 -31.73
CA LEU A 420 20.82 -35.51 -32.10
C LEU A 420 20.60 -35.34 -33.60
N THR A 421 19.50 -34.71 -33.99
CA THR A 421 19.28 -34.25 -35.37
C THR A 421 19.88 -32.86 -35.56
N ASP A 422 20.80 -32.72 -36.52
CA ASP A 422 21.53 -31.45 -36.76
C ASP A 422 20.72 -30.40 -37.55
N SER A 423 19.59 -30.77 -38.17
CA SER A 423 18.71 -29.84 -38.93
C SER A 423 17.28 -30.36 -39.10
N GLU A 424 16.29 -29.46 -39.16
CA GLU A 424 14.85 -29.78 -39.37
C GLU A 424 14.56 -30.50 -40.71
N ASP A 425 15.48 -30.42 -41.68
CA ASP A 425 15.32 -30.96 -43.03
C ASP A 425 15.80 -32.42 -43.22
N VAL A 426 16.34 -33.06 -42.17
CA VAL A 426 16.80 -34.46 -42.24
C VAL A 426 15.75 -35.37 -41.60
N PRO A 427 15.11 -36.29 -42.36
CA PRO A 427 14.11 -37.20 -41.80
C PRO A 427 14.75 -38.13 -40.76
N TYR A 428 14.16 -38.16 -39.57
CA TYR A 428 14.59 -39.03 -38.49
C TYR A 428 14.28 -40.50 -38.82
N ASN A 429 15.32 -41.36 -38.83
CA ASN A 429 15.22 -42.78 -39.19
C ASN A 429 15.13 -43.73 -37.97
N GLY A 430 14.82 -43.22 -36.78
CA GLY A 430 14.70 -44.03 -35.57
C GLY A 430 13.36 -44.77 -35.43
N TYR A 431 13.11 -45.37 -34.27
CA TYR A 431 12.02 -46.33 -34.06
C TYR A 431 10.60 -45.71 -34.13
N ARG A 432 10.44 -44.44 -33.75
CA ARG A 432 9.17 -43.68 -33.78
C ARG A 432 9.30 -42.38 -34.58
N ALA A 433 9.32 -42.50 -35.92
CA ALA A 433 9.38 -41.36 -36.84
C ALA A 433 8.13 -40.45 -36.77
N ASP A 434 6.98 -40.99 -36.36
CA ASP A 434 5.74 -40.27 -36.07
C ASP A 434 5.89 -39.28 -34.90
N LEU A 435 6.63 -39.67 -33.86
CA LEU A 435 6.89 -38.83 -32.70
C LEU A 435 7.82 -37.65 -33.02
N ASP A 436 8.80 -37.86 -33.90
CA ASP A 436 9.77 -36.82 -34.29
C ASP A 436 9.09 -35.63 -35.00
N GLN A 437 7.99 -35.86 -35.71
CA GLN A 437 7.22 -34.79 -36.37
C GLN A 437 6.63 -33.77 -35.38
N VAL A 438 6.42 -34.17 -34.12
CA VAL A 438 5.79 -33.34 -33.09
C VAL A 438 6.81 -32.89 -32.03
N LEU A 439 7.71 -33.80 -31.65
CA LEU A 439 8.76 -33.56 -30.68
C LEU A 439 10.08 -34.14 -31.19
N HIS A 440 10.82 -33.30 -31.92
CA HIS A 440 12.10 -33.71 -32.51
C HIS A 440 13.08 -34.28 -31.48
N ALA A 441 13.74 -35.35 -31.88
CA ALA A 441 14.87 -35.94 -31.21
C ALA A 441 15.95 -34.85 -30.94
N PRO A 442 16.61 -34.84 -29.77
CA PRO A 442 16.65 -35.88 -28.75
C PRO A 442 15.57 -35.77 -27.66
N ASN A 443 14.52 -34.95 -27.84
CA ASN A 443 13.49 -34.76 -26.81
C ASN A 443 12.38 -35.79 -26.97
N PHE A 444 11.84 -36.27 -25.85
CA PHE A 444 10.69 -37.20 -25.86
C PHE A 444 9.89 -37.10 -24.56
N LEU A 445 8.65 -37.58 -24.57
CA LEU A 445 7.82 -37.69 -23.37
C LEU A 445 7.20 -39.09 -23.32
N PRO A 446 7.56 -39.94 -22.33
CA PRO A 446 6.89 -41.21 -22.11
C PRO A 446 5.38 -41.04 -21.91
N GLY A 447 4.57 -41.95 -22.46
CA GLY A 447 3.10 -41.91 -22.35
C GLY A 447 2.39 -40.87 -23.25
N ILE A 448 3.11 -40.20 -24.15
CA ILE A 448 2.52 -39.28 -25.14
C ILE A 448 1.75 -40.04 -26.23
N GLU A 449 0.52 -39.60 -26.48
CA GLU A 449 -0.36 -40.16 -27.51
C GLU A 449 -0.51 -39.18 -28.68
N LEU A 450 -0.48 -39.70 -29.90
CA LEU A 450 -0.55 -38.91 -31.13
C LEU A 450 -1.89 -39.15 -31.85
N LYS A 451 -2.45 -38.11 -32.44
CA LYS A 451 -3.63 -38.16 -33.31
C LYS A 451 -3.35 -37.45 -34.64
N ARG A 452 -3.92 -37.97 -35.72
CA ARG A 452 -3.85 -37.30 -37.03
C ARG A 452 -4.79 -36.11 -37.05
N GLN A 453 -4.31 -34.96 -37.48
CA GLN A 453 -5.08 -33.73 -37.61
C GLN A 453 -4.88 -33.13 -39.00
N MET A 454 -5.90 -32.45 -39.51
CA MET A 454 -5.83 -31.73 -40.78
C MET A 454 -5.44 -30.27 -40.52
N ARG A 455 -4.30 -29.82 -41.02
CA ARG A 455 -3.84 -28.42 -40.89
C ARG A 455 -3.84 -27.75 -42.25
N ARG A 456 -4.25 -26.48 -42.30
CA ARG A 456 -4.12 -25.66 -43.52
C ARG A 456 -2.69 -25.16 -43.66
N ASN A 457 -2.06 -25.44 -44.79
CA ASN A 457 -0.73 -24.92 -45.13
C ASN A 457 -0.81 -23.40 -45.48
N SER A 458 0.35 -22.78 -45.72
CA SER A 458 0.46 -21.34 -46.08
C SER A 458 -0.25 -20.96 -47.39
N VAL A 459 -0.66 -21.95 -48.19
CA VAL A 459 -1.36 -21.80 -49.47
C VAL A 459 -2.87 -22.09 -49.33
N GLY A 460 -3.32 -22.56 -48.15
CA GLY A 460 -4.73 -22.80 -47.82
C GLY A 460 -5.23 -24.22 -48.09
N GLU A 461 -4.38 -25.15 -48.52
CA GLU A 461 -4.71 -26.57 -48.72
C GLU A 461 -4.63 -27.33 -47.39
N LEU A 462 -5.49 -28.34 -47.21
CA LEU A 462 -5.52 -29.18 -46.01
C LEU A 462 -4.53 -30.33 -46.14
N GLU A 463 -3.51 -30.36 -45.28
CA GLU A 463 -2.52 -31.43 -45.17
C GLU A 463 -2.73 -32.24 -43.88
N GLU A 464 -2.48 -33.55 -43.94
CA GLU A 464 -2.48 -34.44 -42.77
C GLU A 464 -1.17 -34.26 -41.98
N GLU A 465 -1.25 -33.79 -40.75
CA GLU A 465 -0.13 -33.63 -39.80
C GLU A 465 -0.41 -34.44 -38.53
N TRP A 466 0.62 -35.01 -37.91
CA TRP A 466 0.49 -35.62 -36.58
C TRP A 466 0.46 -34.53 -35.51
N GLY A 467 -0.48 -34.61 -34.57
CA GLY A 467 -0.59 -33.72 -33.41
C GLY A 467 -0.72 -34.50 -32.11
N VAL A 468 -0.37 -33.90 -30.97
CA VAL A 468 -0.51 -34.57 -29.66
C VAL A 468 -1.98 -34.62 -29.24
N ASP A 469 -2.43 -35.79 -28.78
CA ASP A 469 -3.69 -35.91 -28.06
C ASP A 469 -3.50 -35.55 -26.59
N LEU A 470 -3.67 -34.26 -26.29
CA LEU A 470 -3.39 -33.70 -24.96
C LEU A 470 -4.26 -34.33 -23.85
N GLU A 471 -5.53 -34.63 -24.13
CA GLU A 471 -6.45 -35.19 -23.12
C GLU A 471 -6.02 -36.60 -22.70
N LYS A 472 -5.74 -37.48 -23.67
CA LYS A 472 -5.24 -38.84 -23.42
C LYS A 472 -3.87 -38.83 -22.76
N THR A 473 -2.97 -37.97 -23.25
CA THR A 473 -1.63 -37.82 -22.65
C THR A 473 -1.73 -37.37 -21.19
N LEU A 474 -2.63 -36.43 -20.86
CA LEU A 474 -2.85 -35.99 -19.48
C LEU A 474 -3.52 -37.07 -18.61
N ALA A 475 -4.37 -37.93 -19.17
CA ALA A 475 -4.96 -39.07 -18.45
C ALA A 475 -3.89 -40.11 -18.09
N ASN A 476 -3.04 -40.47 -19.06
CA ASN A 476 -1.90 -41.37 -18.87
C ASN A 476 -0.96 -40.86 -17.75
N LEU A 477 -0.66 -39.56 -17.71
CA LEU A 477 0.16 -38.94 -16.66
C LEU A 477 -0.51 -38.89 -15.27
N ARG A 478 -1.83 -39.10 -15.19
CA ARG A 478 -2.54 -39.30 -13.92
C ARG A 478 -2.62 -40.78 -13.52
N GLY A 479 -2.15 -41.68 -14.38
CA GLY A 479 -2.34 -43.13 -14.20
C GLY A 479 -3.80 -43.55 -14.42
N GLU A 480 -4.55 -42.81 -15.22
CA GLU A 480 -5.97 -43.06 -15.50
C GLU A 480 -6.19 -43.42 -16.98
N ASP A 481 -7.17 -44.28 -17.25
CA ASP A 481 -7.66 -44.54 -18.60
C ASP A 481 -8.66 -43.45 -19.09
N GLU A 482 -9.18 -43.58 -20.32
CA GLU A 482 -10.15 -42.64 -20.89
C GLU A 482 -11.48 -42.54 -20.11
N ARG A 483 -11.75 -43.48 -19.20
CA ARG A 483 -12.95 -43.55 -18.35
C ARG A 483 -12.67 -43.14 -16.91
N GLY A 484 -11.44 -42.73 -16.58
CA GLY A 484 -11.01 -42.35 -15.24
C GLY A 484 -10.72 -43.54 -14.31
N GLN A 485 -10.54 -44.75 -14.85
CA GLN A 485 -10.14 -45.92 -14.07
C GLN A 485 -8.61 -45.98 -13.94
N PRO A 486 -8.07 -46.41 -12.79
CA PRO A 486 -6.62 -46.51 -12.61
C PRO A 486 -6.01 -47.57 -13.54
N LEU A 487 -4.91 -47.21 -14.19
CA LEU A 487 -4.10 -48.10 -15.03
C LEU A 487 -3.28 -49.06 -14.16
N ALA A 488 -2.88 -50.20 -14.73
CA ALA A 488 -2.03 -51.18 -14.06
C ALA A 488 -0.64 -50.62 -13.75
N GLU A 489 0.02 -51.12 -12.69
CA GLU A 489 1.34 -50.63 -12.28
C GLU A 489 2.45 -50.90 -13.32
N ASP A 490 2.27 -51.93 -14.15
CA ASP A 490 3.19 -52.32 -15.23
C ASP A 490 2.85 -51.68 -16.60
N ASP A 491 1.84 -50.80 -16.69
CA ASP A 491 1.46 -50.18 -17.98
C ASP A 491 2.48 -49.11 -18.42
N GLU A 492 3.07 -49.29 -19.60
CA GLU A 492 4.05 -48.37 -20.19
C GLU A 492 3.50 -46.94 -20.39
N ARG A 493 2.18 -46.77 -20.51
CA ARG A 493 1.55 -45.45 -20.65
C ARG A 493 1.58 -44.64 -19.35
N ALA A 494 1.47 -45.31 -18.20
CA ALA A 494 1.45 -44.70 -16.88
C ALA A 494 2.83 -44.65 -16.22
N LEU A 495 3.90 -44.96 -16.96
CA LEU A 495 5.28 -45.09 -16.49
C LEU A 495 5.73 -43.91 -15.61
N ILE A 496 5.45 -42.67 -16.02
CA ILE A 496 5.84 -41.47 -15.26
C ILE A 496 5.11 -41.39 -13.91
N TYR A 497 3.81 -41.68 -13.90
CA TYR A 497 2.99 -41.66 -12.69
C TYR A 497 3.40 -42.76 -11.71
N ASN A 498 3.56 -43.99 -12.21
CA ASN A 498 3.97 -45.15 -11.40
C ASN A 498 5.39 -44.97 -10.86
N ARG A 499 6.31 -44.41 -11.66
CA ARG A 499 7.64 -44.02 -11.21
C ARG A 499 7.60 -42.99 -10.09
N TRP A 500 6.82 -41.92 -10.24
CA TRP A 500 6.67 -40.91 -9.19
C TRP A 500 6.05 -41.48 -7.89
N LYS A 501 5.05 -42.35 -8.01
CA LYS A 501 4.44 -43.08 -6.88
C LYS A 501 5.45 -43.98 -6.18
N TRP A 502 6.32 -44.66 -6.93
CA TRP A 502 7.42 -45.46 -6.40
C TRP A 502 8.44 -44.61 -5.65
N GLU A 503 8.92 -43.51 -6.25
CA GLU A 503 9.86 -42.57 -5.60
C GLU A 503 9.34 -42.07 -4.24
N HIS A 504 8.04 -41.85 -4.12
CA HIS A 504 7.45 -41.34 -2.89
C HIS A 504 7.33 -42.39 -1.79
N SER A 505 7.10 -43.65 -2.17
CA SER A 505 6.98 -44.77 -1.23
C SER A 505 8.34 -45.35 -0.82
N HIS A 506 9.34 -45.31 -1.72
CA HIS A 506 10.67 -45.89 -1.53
C HIS A 506 11.77 -44.91 -1.98
N PRO A 507 12.07 -43.86 -1.19
CA PRO A 507 12.98 -42.79 -1.59
C PRO A 507 14.46 -43.20 -1.71
N ASP A 508 14.87 -44.28 -1.04
CA ASP A 508 16.26 -44.75 -0.97
C ASP A 508 16.52 -46.02 -1.82
N GLU A 509 15.50 -46.54 -2.52
CA GLU A 509 15.61 -47.75 -3.33
C GLU A 509 15.75 -47.42 -4.83
N PHE A 510 16.48 -48.28 -5.56
CA PHE A 510 16.56 -48.19 -7.01
C PHE A 510 15.22 -48.53 -7.67
N TYR A 511 14.99 -47.98 -8.86
CA TYR A 511 13.79 -48.30 -9.64
C TYR A 511 13.77 -49.78 -10.04
N PRO A 512 12.64 -50.47 -9.91
CA PRO A 512 12.37 -51.71 -10.61
C PRO A 512 12.59 -51.55 -12.12
N ALA A 513 13.08 -52.60 -12.79
CA ALA A 513 13.41 -52.57 -14.22
C ALA A 513 12.25 -52.12 -15.13
N HIS A 514 10.99 -52.34 -14.73
CA HIS A 514 9.80 -51.90 -15.48
C HIS A 514 9.50 -50.40 -15.35
N LEU A 515 10.14 -49.69 -14.41
CA LEU A 515 9.99 -48.24 -14.19
C LEU A 515 11.16 -47.41 -14.76
N GLU A 516 12.15 -48.07 -15.36
CA GLU A 516 13.25 -47.40 -16.06
C GLU A 516 12.75 -46.73 -17.35
N ILE A 517 13.19 -45.49 -17.60
CA ILE A 517 12.76 -44.70 -18.76
C ILE A 517 13.77 -44.85 -19.89
N ASN A 518 13.35 -45.51 -20.95
CA ASN A 518 14.12 -45.64 -22.19
C ASN A 518 13.66 -44.63 -23.24
N CYS A 519 14.58 -44.20 -24.10
CA CYS A 519 14.25 -43.28 -25.18
C CYS A 519 13.43 -43.99 -26.28
N PRO A 520 12.21 -43.53 -26.62
CA PRO A 520 11.38 -44.15 -27.66
C PRO A 520 11.93 -43.91 -29.07
N HIS A 521 12.85 -42.96 -29.23
CA HIS A 521 13.49 -42.64 -30.50
C HIS A 521 14.59 -43.64 -30.86
N CYS A 522 15.52 -43.93 -29.92
CA CYS A 522 16.69 -44.80 -30.15
C CYS A 522 16.69 -46.13 -29.37
N GLY A 523 15.76 -46.35 -28.44
CA GLY A 523 15.68 -47.54 -27.60
C GLY A 523 16.70 -47.61 -26.46
N SER A 524 17.45 -46.53 -26.21
CA SER A 524 18.55 -46.44 -25.23
C SER A 524 19.58 -47.59 -25.32
N PRO A 525 20.42 -47.64 -26.38
CA PRO A 525 21.34 -48.76 -26.60
C PRO A 525 22.34 -48.93 -25.45
N SER A 526 22.77 -50.17 -25.21
CA SER A 526 23.80 -50.50 -24.22
C SER A 526 25.19 -50.08 -24.73
N ILE A 527 25.88 -49.24 -23.98
CA ILE A 527 27.27 -48.82 -24.21
C ILE A 527 28.18 -49.57 -23.24
N GLU A 528 29.28 -50.13 -23.74
CA GLU A 528 30.34 -50.71 -22.90
C GLU A 528 31.30 -49.60 -22.43
N ASN A 529 31.56 -49.52 -21.13
CA ASN A 529 32.59 -48.64 -20.60
C ASN A 529 34.01 -49.21 -20.85
N ASP A 530 35.05 -48.41 -20.63
CA ASP A 530 36.46 -48.81 -20.79
C ASP A 530 36.88 -50.00 -19.89
N TYR A 531 36.01 -50.41 -18.94
CA TYR A 531 36.20 -51.53 -18.02
C TYR A 531 35.36 -52.78 -18.38
N GLY A 532 34.63 -52.77 -19.50
CA GLY A 532 33.85 -53.92 -19.99
C GLY A 532 32.47 -54.09 -19.34
N GLU A 533 31.96 -53.10 -18.60
CA GLU A 533 30.61 -53.09 -18.06
C GLU A 533 29.64 -52.38 -19.03
N SER A 534 28.58 -53.07 -19.43
CA SER A 534 27.53 -52.55 -20.31
C SER A 534 26.45 -51.79 -19.52
N HIS A 535 26.21 -50.52 -19.87
CA HIS A 535 25.14 -49.70 -19.29
C HIS A 535 24.33 -49.02 -20.40
N HIS A 536 23.04 -48.78 -20.19
CA HIS A 536 22.17 -48.12 -21.18
C HIS A 536 22.50 -46.62 -21.30
N THR A 537 22.28 -46.02 -22.48
CA THR A 537 22.44 -44.57 -22.65
C THR A 537 21.52 -43.79 -21.71
N GLU A 538 22.11 -42.83 -20.99
CA GLU A 538 21.40 -42.00 -20.01
C GLU A 538 20.33 -41.09 -20.64
N VAL A 539 19.28 -40.85 -19.86
CA VAL A 539 18.19 -39.92 -20.16
C VAL A 539 18.11 -38.87 -19.06
N GLU A 540 18.04 -37.59 -19.44
CA GLU A 540 17.89 -36.46 -18.51
C GLU A 540 16.41 -36.06 -18.40
N ASP A 541 15.84 -36.13 -17.19
CA ASP A 541 14.59 -35.43 -16.87
C ASP A 541 14.89 -33.94 -16.68
N ARG A 542 14.34 -33.08 -17.55
CA ARG A 542 14.57 -31.63 -17.47
C ARG A 542 14.00 -30.98 -16.22
N LEU A 543 13.06 -31.65 -15.55
CA LEU A 543 12.46 -31.22 -14.30
C LEU A 543 13.09 -31.92 -13.07
N SER A 544 14.15 -32.72 -13.27
CA SER A 544 14.88 -33.38 -12.18
C SER A 544 15.45 -32.35 -11.20
N THR A 545 15.42 -32.72 -9.92
CA THR A 545 16.11 -32.02 -8.83
C THR A 545 17.48 -32.62 -8.53
N PHE A 546 17.93 -33.59 -9.32
CA PHE A 546 19.24 -34.23 -9.22
C PHE A 546 20.00 -34.06 -10.53
N ASP A 547 21.29 -33.76 -10.40
CA ASP A 547 22.27 -33.80 -11.48
C ASP A 547 22.62 -35.25 -11.85
N ARG A 548 23.34 -35.40 -12.96
CA ARG A 548 23.76 -36.70 -13.52
C ARG A 548 24.51 -37.57 -12.51
N ASP A 549 25.33 -36.96 -11.67
CA ASP A 549 26.12 -37.65 -10.64
C ASP A 549 25.31 -37.97 -9.36
N GLY A 550 23.98 -37.80 -9.38
CA GLY A 550 23.11 -37.98 -8.22
C GLY A 550 23.17 -36.83 -7.20
N ASN A 551 23.89 -35.75 -7.52
CA ASN A 551 24.00 -34.58 -6.65
C ASN A 551 22.72 -33.73 -6.71
N PRO A 552 22.22 -33.18 -5.59
CA PRO A 552 21.03 -32.33 -5.59
C PRO A 552 21.29 -31.02 -6.33
N ARG A 553 20.44 -30.73 -7.33
CA ARG A 553 20.44 -29.48 -8.10
C ARG A 553 19.20 -28.65 -7.76
N PRO A 554 19.31 -27.31 -7.73
CA PRO A 554 18.14 -26.45 -7.69
C PRO A 554 17.22 -26.73 -8.89
N GLY A 555 16.02 -27.26 -8.62
CA GLY A 555 14.99 -27.46 -9.63
C GLY A 555 14.66 -26.16 -10.36
N VAL A 556 14.17 -26.28 -11.60
CA VAL A 556 13.71 -25.13 -12.39
C VAL A 556 12.54 -24.41 -11.68
N VAL A 557 12.39 -23.12 -11.94
CA VAL A 557 11.27 -22.33 -11.41
C VAL A 557 10.22 -22.17 -12.50
N VAL A 558 8.98 -22.49 -12.18
CA VAL A 558 7.84 -22.44 -13.11
C VAL A 558 6.92 -21.30 -12.68
N GLU A 559 6.65 -20.36 -13.59
CA GLU A 559 5.65 -19.31 -13.41
C GLU A 559 4.28 -19.83 -13.87
N ARG A 560 3.56 -20.49 -12.96
CA ARG A 560 2.23 -21.05 -13.22
C ARG A 560 1.13 -20.00 -13.01
N HIS A 561 -0.01 -20.19 -13.65
CA HIS A 561 -1.25 -19.44 -13.39
C HIS A 561 -1.65 -19.53 -11.91
N LEU A 562 -2.44 -18.55 -11.46
CA LEU A 562 -3.10 -18.63 -10.15
C LEU A 562 -4.02 -19.85 -10.11
N ILE A 563 -4.12 -20.52 -8.98
CA ILE A 563 -5.07 -21.64 -8.75
C ILE A 563 -5.82 -21.44 -7.45
N ASP A 564 -6.85 -22.25 -7.21
CA ASP A 564 -7.61 -22.21 -5.97
C ASP A 564 -6.71 -22.47 -4.75
N GLY A 565 -6.88 -21.66 -3.70
CA GLY A 565 -6.08 -21.72 -2.48
C GLY A 565 -4.75 -20.93 -2.52
N ASP A 566 -4.39 -20.31 -3.65
CA ASP A 566 -3.25 -19.39 -3.70
C ASP A 566 -3.51 -18.16 -2.83
N VAL A 567 -2.44 -17.65 -2.22
CA VAL A 567 -2.51 -16.52 -1.27
C VAL A 567 -2.30 -15.20 -2.00
N THR A 568 -3.21 -14.25 -1.79
CA THR A 568 -3.19 -12.93 -2.43
C THR A 568 -3.52 -11.82 -1.44
N ILE A 569 -2.98 -10.63 -1.66
CA ILE A 569 -3.34 -9.44 -0.87
C ILE A 569 -4.45 -8.70 -1.60
N PHE A 570 -5.56 -8.47 -0.90
CA PHE A 570 -6.71 -7.74 -1.39
C PHE A 570 -6.85 -6.41 -0.66
N ASN A 571 -7.00 -5.32 -1.42
CA ASN A 571 -6.89 -3.96 -0.91
C ASN A 571 -7.90 -2.99 -1.55
N ARG A 572 -8.61 -2.23 -0.71
CA ARG A 572 -9.41 -1.08 -1.13
C ARG A 572 -8.75 0.24 -0.76
N GLN A 573 -8.69 1.17 -1.72
CA GLN A 573 -8.23 2.53 -1.49
C GLN A 573 -9.43 3.44 -1.17
N PRO A 574 -9.32 4.39 -0.23
CA PRO A 574 -8.14 4.71 0.59
C PRO A 574 -7.93 3.71 1.74
N SER A 575 -6.68 3.29 1.95
CA SER A 575 -6.33 2.38 3.05
C SER A 575 -6.18 3.17 4.36
N LEU A 576 -7.23 3.16 5.19
CA LEU A 576 -7.31 3.94 6.44
C LEU A 576 -6.69 3.22 7.63
N HIS A 577 -6.77 1.89 7.66
CA HIS A 577 -6.22 1.06 8.71
C HIS A 577 -5.63 -0.22 8.10
N ARG A 578 -4.89 -1.01 8.89
CA ARG A 578 -4.24 -2.23 8.38
C ARG A 578 -5.22 -3.20 7.73
N MET A 579 -6.44 -3.34 8.27
CA MET A 579 -7.49 -4.23 7.73
C MET A 579 -8.05 -3.77 6.37
N SER A 580 -7.70 -2.58 5.87
CA SER A 580 -8.03 -2.20 4.48
C SER A 580 -7.18 -2.98 3.46
N MET A 581 -6.19 -3.75 3.93
CA MET A 581 -5.34 -4.63 3.16
C MET A 581 -5.18 -5.96 3.92
N MET A 582 -5.90 -6.99 3.48
CA MET A 582 -5.89 -8.33 4.09
C MET A 582 -5.58 -9.39 3.05
N VAL A 583 -5.25 -10.58 3.53
CA VAL A 583 -4.90 -11.71 2.69
C VAL A 583 -6.09 -12.63 2.52
N HIS A 584 -6.38 -12.90 1.25
CA HIS A 584 -7.42 -13.82 0.81
C HIS A 584 -6.79 -15.03 0.11
N GLU A 585 -7.56 -16.10 0.05
CA GLU A 585 -7.31 -17.31 -0.70
C GLU A 585 -8.08 -17.23 -2.01
N ILE A 586 -7.40 -17.49 -3.11
CA ILE A 586 -7.97 -17.33 -4.44
C ILE A 586 -8.99 -18.45 -4.69
N ARG A 587 -10.11 -18.08 -5.32
CA ARG A 587 -11.03 -19.00 -5.97
C ARG A 587 -11.29 -18.55 -7.39
N VAL A 588 -10.89 -19.35 -8.37
CA VAL A 588 -10.99 -19.00 -9.78
C VAL A 588 -12.41 -19.26 -10.26
N MET A 589 -13.06 -18.21 -10.76
CA MET A 589 -14.47 -18.25 -11.17
C MET A 589 -14.67 -17.59 -12.54
N ALA A 590 -15.75 -17.98 -13.21
CA ALA A 590 -16.18 -17.31 -14.43
C ALA A 590 -16.71 -15.89 -14.11
N GLY A 591 -16.31 -14.91 -14.93
CA GLY A 591 -16.72 -13.51 -14.76
C GLY A 591 -15.59 -12.54 -15.12
N LYS A 592 -15.77 -11.27 -14.74
CA LYS A 592 -14.79 -10.18 -14.94
C LYS A 592 -14.55 -9.33 -13.67
N THR A 593 -15.30 -9.60 -12.60
CA THR A 593 -15.27 -8.87 -11.34
C THR A 593 -14.54 -9.68 -10.27
N PHE A 594 -14.03 -8.99 -9.24
CA PHE A 594 -13.62 -9.66 -8.01
C PHE A 594 -14.84 -9.92 -7.13
N ARG A 595 -14.92 -11.11 -6.53
CA ARG A 595 -16.00 -11.49 -5.61
C ARG A 595 -15.45 -11.74 -4.23
N PHE A 596 -16.18 -11.35 -3.20
CA PHE A 596 -15.81 -11.66 -1.82
C PHE A 596 -17.07 -11.64 -0.94
N ASN A 597 -16.93 -12.16 0.27
CA ASN A 597 -18.03 -12.30 1.22
C ASN A 597 -18.53 -10.93 1.73
N LEU A 598 -19.85 -10.80 1.91
CA LEU A 598 -20.50 -9.58 2.40
C LEU A 598 -20.07 -9.19 3.82
N ALA A 599 -19.70 -10.15 4.67
CA ALA A 599 -19.24 -9.88 6.03
C ALA A 599 -17.93 -9.06 6.07
N ASP A 600 -17.13 -9.11 5.01
CA ASP A 600 -15.85 -8.40 4.90
C ASP A 600 -16.00 -6.98 4.31
N CYS A 601 -17.21 -6.53 3.97
CA CYS A 601 -17.40 -5.18 3.44
C CYS A 601 -16.98 -4.09 4.43
N THR A 602 -17.23 -4.29 5.72
CA THR A 602 -16.93 -3.33 6.79
C THR A 602 -15.45 -2.98 6.91
N PRO A 603 -14.49 -3.93 7.01
CA PRO A 603 -13.05 -3.58 7.08
C PRO A 603 -12.54 -2.90 5.81
N TYR A 604 -13.10 -3.17 4.63
CA TYR A 604 -12.73 -2.45 3.41
C TYR A 604 -13.48 -1.13 3.24
N ASN A 605 -14.51 -0.89 4.06
CA ASN A 605 -15.52 0.15 3.87
C ASN A 605 -16.06 0.15 2.43
N ALA A 606 -16.23 -1.06 1.87
CA ALA A 606 -16.55 -1.28 0.47
C ALA A 606 -18.06 -1.36 0.24
N ASP A 607 -18.52 -0.80 -0.86
CA ASP A 607 -19.88 -0.96 -1.37
C ASP A 607 -19.84 -1.53 -2.80
N PHE A 608 -21.01 -1.70 -3.42
CA PHE A 608 -21.14 -2.34 -4.74
C PHE A 608 -21.76 -1.38 -5.76
N ASP A 609 -21.51 -0.07 -5.65
CA ASP A 609 -22.05 0.95 -6.56
C ASP A 609 -21.19 1.20 -7.82
N GLY A 610 -20.11 0.44 -7.97
CA GLY A 610 -19.07 0.63 -8.99
C GLY A 610 -17.66 0.67 -8.43
N ASP A 611 -17.52 0.48 -7.12
CA ASP A 611 -16.24 0.34 -6.42
C ASP A 611 -15.29 -0.67 -7.07
N GLU A 612 -14.01 -0.32 -7.05
CA GLU A 612 -12.91 -1.13 -7.59
C GLU A 612 -11.88 -1.42 -6.49
N MET A 613 -11.40 -2.66 -6.47
CA MET A 613 -10.37 -3.10 -5.53
C MET A 613 -9.13 -3.62 -6.23
N ASN A 614 -8.00 -3.57 -5.52
CA ASN A 614 -6.70 -4.01 -6.02
C ASN A 614 -6.37 -5.39 -5.46
N LEU A 615 -5.76 -6.21 -6.30
CA LEU A 615 -5.27 -7.54 -6.00
C LEU A 615 -3.75 -7.56 -6.22
N HIS A 616 -2.98 -8.08 -5.27
CA HIS A 616 -1.53 -8.23 -5.38
C HIS A 616 -1.08 -9.66 -5.13
N VAL A 617 -0.40 -10.25 -6.10
CA VAL A 617 0.07 -11.64 -6.05
C VAL A 617 1.49 -11.70 -5.51
N ILE A 618 1.67 -12.45 -4.42
CA ILE A 618 2.94 -12.55 -3.70
C ILE A 618 3.87 -13.56 -4.38
N GLN A 619 5.09 -13.11 -4.73
CA GLN A 619 6.02 -13.88 -5.54
C GLN A 619 6.95 -14.79 -4.71
N SER A 620 7.53 -14.32 -3.61
CA SER A 620 8.43 -15.15 -2.78
C SER A 620 7.66 -16.07 -1.83
N GLU A 621 8.21 -17.25 -1.56
CA GLU A 621 7.64 -18.22 -0.63
C GLU A 621 7.59 -17.69 0.81
N GLU A 622 8.67 -17.02 1.26
CA GLU A 622 8.73 -16.39 2.59
C GLU A 622 7.61 -15.37 2.79
N ALA A 623 7.39 -14.49 1.81
CA ALA A 623 6.33 -13.48 1.89
C ALA A 623 4.93 -14.11 1.80
N ARG A 624 4.76 -15.20 1.02
CA ARG A 624 3.48 -15.94 0.99
C ARG A 624 3.17 -16.56 2.36
N ALA A 625 4.17 -17.15 3.00
CA ALA A 625 4.03 -17.75 4.32
C ALA A 625 3.72 -16.68 5.39
N GLU A 626 4.48 -15.58 5.41
CA GLU A 626 4.25 -14.46 6.32
C GLU A 626 2.83 -13.88 6.16
N ALA A 627 2.42 -13.62 4.92
CA ALA A 627 1.09 -13.12 4.59
C ALA A 627 -0.02 -14.10 5.01
N LYS A 628 0.16 -15.41 4.78
CA LYS A 628 -0.80 -16.43 5.20
C LYS A 628 -0.91 -16.54 6.71
N ILE A 629 0.19 -16.38 7.46
CA ILE A 629 0.15 -16.55 8.92
C ILE A 629 -0.36 -15.29 9.62
N LEU A 630 0.02 -14.10 9.16
CA LEU A 630 -0.22 -12.86 9.90
C LEU A 630 -1.39 -12.02 9.39
N MET A 631 -1.77 -12.15 8.11
CA MET A 631 -2.65 -11.18 7.44
C MET A 631 -3.95 -11.79 6.90
N ARG A 632 -4.21 -13.09 7.11
CA ARG A 632 -5.48 -13.73 6.71
C ARG A 632 -6.67 -13.02 7.34
N VAL A 633 -7.80 -13.01 6.64
CA VAL A 633 -9.02 -12.31 7.08
C VAL A 633 -9.49 -12.77 8.46
N GLN A 634 -9.50 -14.09 8.71
CA GLN A 634 -9.86 -14.66 10.01
C GLN A 634 -9.02 -14.16 11.20
N GLU A 635 -7.75 -13.80 10.98
CA GLU A 635 -6.87 -13.27 12.04
C GLU A 635 -7.15 -11.80 12.37
N HIS A 636 -8.06 -11.18 11.61
CA HIS A 636 -8.44 -9.77 11.72
C HIS A 636 -9.95 -9.58 11.88
N ILE A 637 -10.68 -10.61 12.34
CA ILE A 637 -12.09 -10.47 12.74
C ILE A 637 -12.21 -9.39 13.82
N ILE A 638 -11.32 -9.38 14.81
CA ILE A 638 -11.27 -8.38 15.89
C ILE A 638 -10.38 -7.20 15.51
N THR A 639 -10.89 -5.97 15.68
CA THR A 639 -10.12 -4.76 15.38
C THR A 639 -9.14 -4.36 16.47
N PRO A 640 -7.92 -3.92 16.10
CA PRO A 640 -6.97 -3.34 17.07
C PRO A 640 -7.39 -1.96 17.59
N ARG A 641 -8.46 -1.36 17.06
CA ARG A 641 -8.88 -0.02 17.51
C ARG A 641 -9.54 -0.06 18.88
N TYR A 642 -10.35 -1.07 19.13
CA TYR A 642 -11.15 -1.17 20.35
C TYR A 642 -11.38 -2.60 20.83
N GLY A 643 -10.88 -3.66 20.18
CA GLY A 643 -11.04 -5.02 20.68
C GLY A 643 -12.45 -5.59 20.54
N GLY A 644 -13.09 -5.39 19.38
CA GLY A 644 -14.37 -6.04 19.02
C GLY A 644 -14.41 -6.46 17.55
N SER A 645 -15.37 -7.30 17.18
CA SER A 645 -15.51 -7.88 15.86
C SER A 645 -15.91 -6.83 14.84
N VAL A 646 -15.06 -6.55 13.85
CA VAL A 646 -15.39 -5.64 12.72
C VAL A 646 -15.94 -6.40 11.52
N ILE A 647 -15.56 -7.66 11.36
CA ILE A 647 -16.15 -8.58 10.39
C ILE A 647 -17.38 -9.19 11.04
N GLY A 648 -18.51 -9.22 10.35
CA GLY A 648 -19.76 -9.75 10.92
C GLY A 648 -20.96 -9.51 10.00
N GLY A 649 -22.14 -9.87 10.48
CA GLY A 649 -23.38 -9.70 9.72
C GLY A 649 -23.67 -8.23 9.41
N ILE A 650 -24.04 -7.95 8.16
CA ILE A 650 -24.53 -6.65 7.71
C ILE A 650 -25.92 -6.79 7.11
N HIS A 651 -26.75 -5.74 7.24
CA HIS A 651 -28.06 -5.59 6.59
C HIS A 651 -28.89 -6.89 6.61
N ASP A 652 -29.01 -7.60 5.48
CA ASP A 652 -29.80 -8.81 5.30
C ASP A 652 -29.43 -9.93 6.28
N HIS A 653 -28.17 -10.04 6.70
CA HIS A 653 -27.77 -11.01 7.73
C HIS A 653 -28.45 -10.70 9.08
N ILE A 654 -28.55 -9.42 9.43
CA ILE A 654 -29.21 -8.96 10.65
C ILE A 654 -30.73 -9.15 10.53
N SER A 655 -31.32 -8.79 9.38
CA SER A 655 -32.75 -9.01 9.12
C SER A 655 -33.10 -10.50 9.15
N GLY A 656 -32.28 -11.37 8.58
CA GLY A 656 -32.50 -12.82 8.55
C GLY A 656 -32.41 -13.45 9.93
N ALA A 657 -31.39 -13.07 10.71
CA ALA A 657 -31.28 -13.52 12.10
C ALA A 657 -32.45 -13.04 12.95
N TYR A 658 -32.85 -11.77 12.79
CA TYR A 658 -34.00 -11.22 13.49
C TYR A 658 -35.27 -11.95 13.11
N LEU A 659 -35.56 -12.14 11.81
CA LEU A 659 -36.75 -12.85 11.33
C LEU A 659 -36.83 -14.30 11.81
N LEU A 660 -35.67 -14.92 11.99
CA LEU A 660 -35.52 -16.28 12.53
C LEU A 660 -35.88 -16.32 14.02
N THR A 661 -35.38 -15.38 14.83
CA THR A 661 -35.54 -15.44 16.29
C THR A 661 -36.75 -14.65 16.84
N HIS A 662 -37.32 -13.74 16.06
CA HIS A 662 -38.32 -12.80 16.55
C HIS A 662 -39.60 -13.48 17.04
N GLY A 663 -39.90 -13.31 18.33
CA GLY A 663 -41.16 -13.73 18.95
C GLY A 663 -41.38 -15.24 19.03
N ASP A 664 -40.31 -16.03 19.18
CA ASP A 664 -40.34 -17.50 19.23
C ASP A 664 -41.14 -18.12 18.06
N ARG A 665 -40.81 -17.65 16.86
CA ARG A 665 -41.51 -18.01 15.63
C ARG A 665 -41.39 -19.50 15.33
N PHE A 666 -42.53 -20.12 15.03
CA PHE A 666 -42.63 -21.51 14.59
C PHE A 666 -42.38 -21.63 13.08
N LEU A 667 -41.43 -22.48 12.67
CA LEU A 667 -41.04 -22.70 11.29
C LEU A 667 -41.41 -24.12 10.82
N PRO A 668 -42.10 -24.28 9.68
CA PRO A 668 -42.43 -25.60 9.14
C PRO A 668 -41.18 -26.43 8.82
N LYS A 669 -41.23 -27.74 9.07
CA LYS A 669 -40.10 -28.66 8.80
C LYS A 669 -39.53 -28.53 7.39
N LYS A 670 -40.37 -28.36 6.36
CA LYS A 670 -39.92 -28.22 4.97
C LYS A 670 -38.99 -27.02 4.78
N LEU A 671 -39.34 -25.87 5.38
CA LEU A 671 -38.57 -24.64 5.32
C LEU A 671 -37.22 -24.81 6.03
N VAL A 672 -37.23 -25.43 7.21
CA VAL A 672 -36.01 -25.68 7.99
C VAL A 672 -35.04 -26.60 7.24
N MET A 673 -35.54 -27.66 6.59
CA MET A 673 -34.69 -28.56 5.80
C MET A 673 -34.05 -27.86 4.59
N GLU A 674 -34.75 -26.90 3.97
CA GLU A 674 -34.21 -26.09 2.88
C GLU A 674 -33.05 -25.19 3.37
N VAL A 675 -33.25 -24.53 4.51
CA VAL A 675 -32.26 -23.65 5.13
C VAL A 675 -31.02 -24.44 5.58
N LEU A 676 -31.21 -25.57 6.28
CA LEU A 676 -30.11 -26.42 6.72
C LEU A 676 -29.36 -27.06 5.53
N GLY A 677 -30.06 -27.34 4.43
CA GLY A 677 -29.45 -27.77 3.18
C GLY A 677 -28.50 -26.72 2.58
N ALA A 678 -28.84 -25.43 2.68
CA ALA A 678 -27.97 -24.33 2.23
C ALA A 678 -26.74 -24.14 3.12
N VAL A 679 -26.87 -24.41 4.43
CA VAL A 679 -25.74 -24.39 5.38
C VAL A 679 -24.85 -25.62 5.23
N GLY A 680 -25.39 -26.72 4.70
CA GLY A 680 -24.71 -28.01 4.62
C GLY A 680 -24.60 -28.71 5.98
N TRP A 681 -25.62 -28.56 6.83
CA TRP A 681 -25.64 -29.16 8.17
C TRP A 681 -25.91 -30.67 8.11
N ASP A 682 -25.08 -31.46 8.79
CA ASP A 682 -25.13 -32.93 8.86
C ASP A 682 -25.33 -33.48 10.29
N GLY A 683 -25.46 -32.60 11.29
CA GLY A 683 -25.63 -32.96 12.71
C GLY A 683 -27.06 -33.32 13.11
N GLU A 684 -27.23 -33.59 14.41
CA GLU A 684 -28.54 -33.89 15.00
C GLU A 684 -29.46 -32.66 14.96
N LEU A 685 -30.76 -32.91 14.78
CA LEU A 685 -31.80 -31.88 14.78
C LEU A 685 -32.44 -31.77 16.16
N PRO A 686 -32.93 -30.58 16.55
CA PRO A 686 -33.66 -30.41 17.80
C PRO A 686 -34.99 -31.19 17.77
N GLU A 687 -35.64 -31.32 18.94
CA GLU A 687 -36.93 -31.99 19.03
C GLU A 687 -38.00 -31.24 18.20
N ALA A 688 -38.76 -31.99 17.40
CA ALA A 688 -39.78 -31.40 16.55
C ALA A 688 -41.04 -31.09 17.36
N ILE A 689 -41.61 -29.90 17.15
CA ILE A 689 -42.82 -29.42 17.80
C ILE A 689 -43.97 -29.50 16.79
N GLU A 690 -45.13 -29.95 17.24
CA GLU A 690 -46.36 -29.97 16.45
C GLU A 690 -47.26 -28.80 16.88
N ARG A 691 -47.54 -27.87 15.97
CA ARG A 691 -48.50 -26.77 16.16
C ARG A 691 -49.48 -26.74 14.97
N ASP A 692 -50.77 -26.68 15.27
CA ASP A 692 -51.85 -26.59 14.27
C ASP A 692 -51.80 -27.65 13.15
N GLY A 693 -51.37 -28.88 13.47
CA GLY A 693 -51.26 -30.00 12.52
C GLY A 693 -50.07 -29.94 11.58
N VAL A 694 -49.12 -29.03 11.82
CA VAL A 694 -47.85 -28.91 11.10
C VAL A 694 -46.70 -29.24 12.04
N THR A 695 -45.81 -30.13 11.63
CA THR A 695 -44.55 -30.41 12.34
C THR A 695 -43.49 -29.40 11.95
N GLY A 696 -42.80 -28.84 12.94
CA GLY A 696 -41.80 -27.79 12.73
C GLY A 696 -40.89 -27.59 13.93
N TYR A 697 -40.18 -26.47 13.94
CA TYR A 697 -39.15 -26.14 14.92
C TYR A 697 -39.25 -24.66 15.32
N LEU A 698 -38.70 -24.29 16.47
CA LEU A 698 -38.52 -22.88 16.84
C LEU A 698 -37.27 -22.32 16.17
N GLY A 699 -37.35 -21.08 15.70
CA GLY A 699 -36.20 -20.45 15.04
C GLY A 699 -34.97 -20.26 15.94
N THR A 700 -35.17 -20.09 17.25
CA THR A 700 -34.11 -20.02 18.26
C THR A 700 -33.34 -21.34 18.37
N ASP A 701 -34.02 -22.49 18.32
CA ASP A 701 -33.38 -23.81 18.32
C ASP A 701 -32.54 -24.03 17.05
N ILE A 702 -33.03 -23.57 15.90
CA ILE A 702 -32.31 -23.69 14.62
C ILE A 702 -31.06 -22.82 14.61
N LEU A 703 -31.12 -21.59 15.12
CA LEU A 703 -29.93 -20.74 15.23
C LEU A 703 -28.91 -21.34 16.21
N SER A 704 -29.38 -21.97 17.29
CA SER A 704 -28.51 -22.57 18.31
C SER A 704 -27.65 -23.71 17.76
N LEU A 705 -28.06 -24.37 16.65
CA LEU A 705 -27.26 -25.41 16.00
C LEU A 705 -25.89 -24.92 15.50
N ILE A 706 -25.80 -23.66 15.06
CA ILE A 706 -24.54 -23.11 14.54
C ILE A 706 -23.67 -22.48 15.63
N VAL A 707 -24.22 -22.22 16.82
CA VAL A 707 -23.49 -21.60 17.93
C VAL A 707 -22.66 -22.67 18.65
N PRO A 708 -21.33 -22.49 18.78
CA PRO A 708 -20.49 -23.41 19.53
C PRO A 708 -20.89 -23.50 21.01
N THR A 709 -20.73 -24.67 21.61
CA THR A 709 -20.98 -24.88 23.05
C THR A 709 -19.78 -24.43 23.90
N GLY A 710 -20.02 -24.11 25.17
CA GLY A 710 -18.96 -23.83 26.15
C GLY A 710 -18.81 -22.37 26.58
N PHE A 711 -19.81 -21.52 26.35
CA PHE A 711 -19.88 -20.19 26.94
C PHE A 711 -21.33 -19.79 27.22
N ASN A 712 -21.53 -18.99 28.27
CA ASN A 712 -22.79 -18.32 28.57
C ASN A 712 -22.63 -16.82 28.25
N LEU A 713 -23.63 -16.24 27.57
CA LEU A 713 -23.58 -14.83 27.16
C LEU A 713 -24.90 -14.14 27.48
N ASP A 714 -24.86 -13.23 28.43
CA ASP A 714 -25.95 -12.30 28.71
C ASP A 714 -25.63 -10.92 28.13
N TYR A 715 -26.50 -10.42 27.25
CA TYR A 715 -26.37 -9.07 26.71
C TYR A 715 -27.73 -8.41 26.47
N THR A 716 -27.75 -7.08 26.52
CA THR A 716 -28.96 -6.30 26.26
C THR A 716 -29.14 -6.08 24.75
N SER A 717 -30.02 -6.85 24.12
CA SER A 717 -30.51 -6.61 22.76
C SER A 717 -31.47 -5.40 22.71
N ARG A 718 -31.81 -4.93 21.51
CA ARG A 718 -32.74 -3.81 21.31
C ARG A 718 -34.21 -4.24 21.45
N SER A 719 -34.53 -5.48 21.11
CA SER A 719 -35.91 -6.01 21.05
C SER A 719 -36.16 -7.25 21.91
N GLY A 720 -35.12 -7.84 22.52
CA GLY A 720 -35.20 -9.17 23.14
C GLY A 720 -34.65 -10.30 22.26
N ASP A 721 -34.44 -10.06 20.96
CA ASP A 721 -34.03 -11.08 19.98
C ASP A 721 -32.58 -10.87 19.48
N ILE A 722 -32.11 -11.77 18.59
CA ILE A 722 -30.82 -11.61 17.90
C ILE A 722 -30.92 -10.48 16.87
N ASP A 723 -30.23 -9.39 17.15
CA ASP A 723 -30.21 -8.17 16.35
C ASP A 723 -28.77 -7.77 15.97
N LYS A 724 -28.56 -6.53 15.53
CA LYS A 724 -27.23 -5.99 15.26
C LYS A 724 -26.24 -6.17 16.43
N ARG A 725 -26.70 -6.14 17.69
CA ARG A 725 -25.82 -6.32 18.87
C ARG A 725 -25.46 -7.79 19.10
N GLY A 726 -26.21 -8.73 18.54
CA GLY A 726 -25.87 -10.15 18.58
C GLY A 726 -24.75 -10.48 17.60
N ILE A 727 -25.01 -10.31 16.30
CA ILE A 727 -24.17 -10.83 15.21
C ILE A 727 -23.59 -9.75 14.28
N GLY A 728 -23.93 -8.48 14.51
CA GLY A 728 -23.58 -7.40 13.60
C GLY A 728 -22.10 -7.02 13.62
N ALA A 729 -21.60 -6.52 12.50
CA ALA A 729 -20.29 -5.88 12.46
C ALA A 729 -20.20 -4.73 13.49
N GLU A 730 -19.04 -4.62 14.16
CA GLU A 730 -18.67 -3.68 15.24
C GLU A 730 -19.34 -3.94 16.60
N ASP A 731 -20.61 -4.37 16.61
CA ASP A 731 -21.44 -4.47 17.81
C ASP A 731 -21.67 -5.91 18.31
N GLY A 732 -21.34 -6.93 17.50
CA GLY A 732 -21.70 -8.33 17.69
C GLY A 732 -21.08 -9.01 18.91
N ARG A 733 -21.84 -9.08 20.01
CA ARG A 733 -21.42 -9.72 21.27
C ARG A 733 -21.30 -11.23 21.17
N LEU A 734 -22.19 -11.87 20.43
CA LEU A 734 -22.12 -13.32 20.22
C LEU A 734 -20.87 -13.68 19.42
N LEU A 735 -20.59 -12.91 18.37
CA LEU A 735 -19.40 -13.13 17.55
C LEU A 735 -18.10 -12.88 18.33
N ASP A 736 -18.05 -11.80 19.12
CA ASP A 736 -16.94 -11.52 20.04
C ASP A 736 -16.66 -12.72 20.97
N ALA A 737 -17.71 -13.27 21.59
CA ALA A 737 -17.61 -14.38 22.53
C ALA A 737 -17.10 -15.67 21.87
N VAL A 738 -17.60 -16.00 20.67
CA VAL A 738 -17.17 -17.19 19.91
C VAL A 738 -15.69 -17.10 19.56
N VAL A 739 -15.25 -15.97 18.98
CA VAL A 739 -13.86 -15.80 18.53
C VAL A 739 -12.90 -15.80 19.72
N GLN A 740 -13.29 -15.21 20.85
CA GLN A 740 -12.42 -15.13 22.03
C GLN A 740 -12.30 -16.46 22.79
N THR A 741 -13.36 -17.28 22.80
CA THR A 741 -13.37 -18.55 23.53
C THR A 741 -12.77 -19.70 22.70
N HIS A 742 -13.09 -19.74 21.41
CA HIS A 742 -12.72 -20.87 20.54
C HIS A 742 -11.64 -20.54 19.49
N GLY A 743 -11.24 -19.26 19.37
CA GLY A 743 -10.22 -18.81 18.42
C GLY A 743 -10.78 -18.36 17.07
N SER A 744 -9.87 -17.88 16.20
CA SER A 744 -10.19 -17.30 14.89
C SER A 744 -10.73 -18.32 13.88
N ASP A 745 -10.24 -19.56 13.90
CA ASP A 745 -10.67 -20.61 12.96
C ASP A 745 -12.15 -20.97 13.14
N VAL A 746 -12.58 -21.26 14.38
CA VAL A 746 -13.98 -21.55 14.70
C VAL A 746 -14.86 -20.32 14.48
N GLY A 747 -14.34 -19.12 14.78
CA GLY A 747 -15.01 -17.86 14.46
C GLY A 747 -15.28 -17.68 12.96
N ALA A 748 -14.32 -18.02 12.10
CA ALA A 748 -14.48 -17.96 10.65
C ALA A 748 -15.53 -18.95 10.14
N GLU A 749 -15.52 -20.18 10.65
CA GLU A 749 -16.53 -21.20 10.33
C GLU A 749 -17.93 -20.77 10.77
N PHE A 750 -18.06 -20.21 11.98
CA PHE A 750 -19.29 -19.65 12.50
C PHE A 750 -19.83 -18.54 11.59
N ILE A 751 -18.98 -17.59 11.17
CA ILE A 751 -19.41 -16.51 10.26
C ILE A 751 -19.92 -17.10 8.93
N ASN A 752 -19.18 -18.03 8.32
CA ASN A 752 -19.59 -18.64 7.04
C ASN A 752 -20.95 -19.36 7.15
N ARG A 753 -21.18 -20.12 8.23
CA ARG A 753 -22.46 -20.80 8.46
C ARG A 753 -23.59 -19.81 8.75
N MET A 754 -23.32 -18.79 9.55
CA MET A 754 -24.26 -17.73 9.88
C MET A 754 -24.68 -16.94 8.64
N THR A 755 -23.74 -16.57 7.76
CA THR A 755 -24.05 -15.81 6.54
C THR A 755 -24.94 -16.61 5.60
N ASN A 756 -24.68 -17.91 5.45
CA ASN A 756 -25.48 -18.80 4.60
C ASN A 756 -26.88 -19.01 5.19
N MET A 757 -26.97 -19.28 6.50
CA MET A 757 -28.25 -19.52 7.19
C MET A 757 -29.17 -18.28 7.12
N THR A 758 -28.63 -17.10 7.43
CA THR A 758 -29.40 -15.86 7.47
C THR A 758 -29.92 -15.46 6.10
N ILE A 759 -29.10 -15.61 5.04
CA ILE A 759 -29.54 -15.35 3.66
C ILE A 759 -30.57 -16.37 3.20
N ALA A 760 -30.38 -17.65 3.51
CA ALA A 760 -31.36 -18.69 3.17
C ALA A 760 -32.73 -18.40 3.82
N ILE A 761 -32.74 -18.01 5.10
CA ILE A 761 -33.98 -17.60 5.80
C ILE A 761 -34.62 -16.39 5.14
N CYS A 762 -33.87 -15.32 4.90
CA CYS A 762 -34.41 -14.13 4.22
C CYS A 762 -35.02 -14.46 2.86
N THR A 763 -34.37 -15.35 2.11
CA THR A 763 -34.81 -15.75 0.76
C THR A 763 -36.08 -16.59 0.82
N SER A 764 -36.12 -17.61 1.69
CA SER A 764 -37.24 -18.55 1.75
C SER A 764 -38.47 -17.94 2.45
N MET A 765 -38.29 -17.03 3.41
CA MET A 765 -39.42 -16.32 4.04
C MET A 765 -39.95 -15.16 3.19
N GLY A 766 -39.09 -14.57 2.35
CA GLY A 766 -39.39 -13.36 1.60
C GLY A 766 -39.39 -12.13 2.50
N PHE A 767 -38.52 -11.17 2.20
CA PHE A 767 -38.46 -9.90 2.92
C PHE A 767 -38.43 -8.74 1.93
N THR A 768 -39.39 -7.83 2.04
CA THR A 768 -39.55 -6.70 1.11
C THR A 768 -40.13 -5.50 1.84
N THR A 769 -39.85 -4.31 1.33
CA THR A 769 -40.51 -3.07 1.77
C THR A 769 -41.39 -2.49 0.67
N GLY A 770 -42.60 -2.08 1.05
CA GLY A 770 -43.54 -1.39 0.18
C GLY A 770 -43.53 0.12 0.40
N ILE A 771 -44.31 0.84 -0.42
CA ILE A 771 -44.54 2.29 -0.20
C ILE A 771 -45.54 2.52 0.95
N ASP A 772 -46.38 1.53 1.21
CA ASP A 772 -47.42 1.46 2.24
C ASP A 772 -46.86 1.30 3.65
N ASP A 773 -45.61 0.81 3.77
CA ASP A 773 -44.87 0.76 5.03
C ASP A 773 -44.69 2.15 5.68
N GLU A 774 -44.86 3.23 4.93
CA GLU A 774 -44.76 4.61 5.44
C GLU A 774 -46.11 5.33 5.51
N ASP A 775 -47.22 4.63 5.21
CA ASP A 775 -48.53 5.25 5.16
C ASP A 775 -49.12 5.47 6.55
N LEU A 776 -49.33 6.74 6.88
CA LEU A 776 -49.99 7.16 8.10
C LEU A 776 -51.50 7.37 7.90
N PRO A 777 -52.34 7.01 8.88
CA PRO A 777 -53.76 7.28 8.85
C PRO A 777 -54.03 8.79 8.83
N PRO A 778 -55.20 9.24 8.33
CA PRO A 778 -55.54 10.65 8.25
C PRO A 778 -55.53 11.35 9.62
N GLU A 779 -55.84 10.63 10.69
CA GLU A 779 -55.80 11.12 12.07
C GLU A 779 -54.39 11.53 12.48
N ALA A 780 -53.41 10.65 12.26
CA ALA A 780 -52.00 10.93 12.54
C ALA A 780 -51.47 12.10 11.70
N LYS A 781 -51.87 12.22 10.44
CA LYS A 781 -51.50 13.35 9.56
C LYS A 781 -52.04 14.68 10.09
N ALA A 782 -53.30 14.70 10.55
CA ALA A 782 -53.91 15.90 11.12
C ALA A 782 -53.21 16.32 12.44
N GLU A 783 -52.83 15.35 13.26
CA GLU A 783 -52.08 15.58 14.50
C GLU A 783 -50.68 16.15 14.22
N ILE A 784 -49.94 15.58 13.25
CA ILE A 784 -48.63 16.08 12.83
C ILE A 784 -48.72 17.52 12.29
N ASP A 785 -49.74 17.82 11.47
CA ASP A 785 -49.96 19.18 10.96
C ASP A 785 -50.26 20.16 12.12
N ALA A 786 -51.01 19.72 13.13
CA ALA A 786 -51.28 20.53 14.33
C ALA A 786 -50.01 20.79 15.17
N ILE A 787 -49.13 19.79 15.31
CA ILE A 787 -47.84 19.92 16.01
C ILE A 787 -46.92 20.90 15.25
N ASN A 788 -46.78 20.73 13.95
CA ASN A 788 -45.96 21.61 13.11
C ASN A 788 -46.46 23.07 13.16
N LYS A 789 -47.79 23.27 13.16
CA LYS A 789 -48.39 24.60 13.31
C LYS A 789 -48.10 25.20 14.68
N ARG A 790 -48.28 24.44 15.76
CA ARG A 790 -47.95 24.85 17.13
C ARG A 790 -46.49 25.26 17.26
N ALA A 791 -45.57 24.52 16.65
CA ALA A 791 -44.14 24.85 16.64
C ALA A 791 -43.87 26.16 15.87
N SER A 792 -44.54 26.38 14.73
CA SER A 792 -44.42 27.64 13.98
C SER A 792 -44.97 28.83 14.77
N ASP A 793 -46.13 28.69 15.41
CA ASP A 793 -46.75 29.74 16.23
C ASP A 793 -45.85 30.11 17.43
N ALA A 794 -45.23 29.11 18.08
CA ALA A 794 -44.27 29.33 19.16
C ALA A 794 -43.00 30.07 18.69
N VAL A 795 -42.55 29.86 17.45
CA VAL A 795 -41.44 30.63 16.86
C VAL A 795 -41.85 32.09 16.66
N ASP A 796 -43.07 32.35 16.22
CA ASP A 796 -43.57 33.72 16.04
C ASP A 796 -43.72 34.44 17.40
N GLU A 797 -44.16 33.75 18.45
CA GLU A 797 -44.17 34.27 19.82
C GLU A 797 -42.76 34.62 20.31
N GLU A 798 -41.77 33.78 20.03
CA GLU A 798 -40.38 34.02 20.43
C GLU A 798 -39.76 35.20 19.66
N LEU A 799 -40.11 35.37 18.38
CA LEU A 799 -39.75 36.54 17.58
C LEU A 799 -40.39 37.82 18.11
N LEU A 800 -41.63 37.76 18.63
CA LEU A 800 -42.28 38.90 19.27
C LEU A 800 -41.57 39.32 20.56
N LYS A 801 -41.12 38.36 21.39
CA LYS A 801 -40.32 38.66 22.60
C LYS A 801 -39.00 39.36 22.28
N PHE A 802 -38.38 39.03 21.15
CA PHE A 802 -37.14 39.67 20.71
C PHE A 802 -37.33 41.13 20.25
N GLY A 803 -38.48 41.46 19.65
CA GLY A 803 -38.77 42.81 19.15
C GLY A 803 -37.85 43.26 18.00
N LYS A 804 -37.76 44.58 17.76
CA LYS A 804 -36.96 45.15 16.64
C LYS A 804 -35.45 45.16 16.87
N ASP A 805 -35.01 45.41 18.11
CA ASP A 805 -33.59 45.64 18.44
C ASP A 805 -33.01 44.65 19.47
N GLY A 806 -33.79 43.69 19.99
CA GLY A 806 -33.29 42.66 20.92
C GLY A 806 -32.79 43.16 22.28
N ARG A 807 -32.88 44.45 22.59
CA ARG A 807 -32.27 45.09 23.78
C ARG A 807 -32.85 44.62 25.12
N ARG A 808 -34.08 44.11 25.13
CA ARG A 808 -34.76 43.58 26.33
C ARG A 808 -34.83 42.05 26.36
N TYR A 809 -34.18 41.40 25.41
CA TYR A 809 -34.19 39.95 25.30
C TYR A 809 -33.11 39.35 26.20
N GLU A 810 -33.47 38.37 27.02
CA GLU A 810 -32.56 37.71 27.95
C GLU A 810 -31.58 36.82 27.16
N ALA A 811 -30.33 37.27 27.07
CA ALA A 811 -29.28 36.53 26.37
C ALA A 811 -28.66 35.48 27.30
N ARG A 812 -28.40 34.28 26.77
CA ARG A 812 -27.64 33.25 27.50
C ARG A 812 -26.19 33.73 27.73
N PRO A 813 -25.55 33.35 28.85
CA PRO A 813 -24.15 33.70 29.10
C PRO A 813 -23.23 33.32 27.94
N GLY A 814 -22.41 34.27 27.46
CA GLY A 814 -21.45 34.03 26.37
C GLY A 814 -22.04 34.07 24.95
N ARG A 815 -23.34 34.33 24.79
CA ARG A 815 -24.01 34.47 23.48
C ARG A 815 -24.57 35.87 23.28
N THR A 816 -24.68 36.29 22.03
CA THR A 816 -25.42 37.52 21.71
C THR A 816 -26.94 37.28 21.85
N PRO A 817 -27.76 38.32 22.08
CA PRO A 817 -29.22 38.19 22.10
C PRO A 817 -29.78 37.55 20.82
N MET A 818 -29.21 37.88 19.66
CA MET A 818 -29.61 37.32 18.36
C MET A 818 -29.26 35.83 18.23
N GLU A 819 -28.07 35.41 18.72
CA GLU A 819 -27.72 33.99 18.75
C GLU A 819 -28.59 33.22 19.74
N THR A 820 -28.93 33.83 20.88
CA THR A 820 -29.83 33.22 21.87
C THR A 820 -31.22 33.01 21.28
N LEU A 821 -31.75 33.99 20.53
CA LEU A 821 -33.01 33.85 19.80
C LEU A 821 -32.96 32.68 18.81
N GLU A 822 -31.93 32.62 17.97
CA GLU A 822 -31.81 31.54 16.97
C GLU A 822 -31.68 30.16 17.63
N GLU A 823 -30.98 30.05 18.75
CA GLU A 823 -30.84 28.80 19.52
C GLU A 823 -32.17 28.37 20.18
N ASN A 824 -32.90 29.32 20.76
CA ASN A 824 -34.23 29.06 21.31
C ASN A 824 -35.21 28.61 20.22
N ILE A 825 -35.22 29.28 19.06
CA ILE A 825 -36.04 28.87 17.91
C ILE A 825 -35.66 27.47 17.42
N LEU A 826 -34.37 27.17 17.30
CA LEU A 826 -33.92 25.82 16.92
C LEU A 826 -34.39 24.76 17.92
N THR A 827 -34.35 25.05 19.22
CA THR A 827 -34.82 24.14 20.27
C THR A 827 -36.32 23.88 20.14
N ILE A 828 -37.13 24.92 19.88
CA ILE A 828 -38.58 24.80 19.66
C ILE A 828 -38.87 23.91 18.44
N LEU A 829 -38.20 24.16 17.31
CA LEU A 829 -38.40 23.40 16.07
C LEU A 829 -37.91 21.95 16.18
N ASP A 830 -36.79 21.71 16.87
CA ASP A 830 -36.27 20.36 17.12
C ASP A 830 -37.21 19.57 18.08
N SER A 831 -37.83 20.24 19.07
CA SER A 831 -38.86 19.63 19.92
C SER A 831 -40.13 19.27 19.13
N GLY A 832 -40.61 20.19 18.28
CA GLY A 832 -41.77 19.93 17.42
C GLY A 832 -41.54 18.76 16.45
N LYS A 833 -40.33 18.63 15.90
CA LYS A 833 -39.92 17.47 15.11
C LYS A 833 -39.91 16.18 15.94
N GLY A 834 -39.45 16.23 17.18
CA GLY A 834 -39.46 15.06 18.08
C GLY A 834 -40.89 14.57 18.36
N GLU A 835 -41.80 15.50 18.65
CA GLU A 835 -43.22 15.21 18.86
C GLU A 835 -43.88 14.60 17.61
N SER A 836 -43.70 15.23 16.44
CA SER A 836 -44.25 14.69 15.18
C SER A 836 -43.69 13.30 14.85
N GLY A 837 -42.41 13.07 15.15
CA GLY A 837 -41.77 11.78 14.96
C GLY A 837 -42.29 10.70 15.89
N ASN A 838 -42.61 11.02 17.15
CA ASN A 838 -43.20 10.07 18.09
C ASN A 838 -44.62 9.66 17.70
N VAL A 839 -45.42 10.60 17.21
CA VAL A 839 -46.75 10.30 16.62
C VAL A 839 -46.57 9.33 15.46
N ALA A 840 -45.69 9.63 14.50
CA ALA A 840 -45.43 8.74 13.37
C ALA A 840 -45.02 7.32 13.84
N LYS A 841 -44.09 7.20 14.79
CA LYS A 841 -43.64 5.91 15.33
C LYS A 841 -44.76 5.08 15.97
N THR A 842 -45.73 5.72 16.62
CA THR A 842 -46.82 5.02 17.31
C THR A 842 -47.82 4.39 16.34
N PHE A 843 -48.00 5.02 15.17
CA PHE A 843 -48.93 4.56 14.14
C PHE A 843 -48.29 3.66 13.08
N LEU A 844 -46.96 3.56 13.04
CA LEU A 844 -46.24 2.58 12.23
C LEU A 844 -46.25 1.24 12.99
N GLY A 845 -46.95 0.23 12.47
CA GLY A 845 -47.10 -1.06 13.14
C GLY A 845 -45.78 -1.83 13.30
N ASP A 846 -45.69 -2.65 14.34
CA ASP A 846 -44.47 -3.41 14.68
C ASP A 846 -44.15 -4.54 13.66
N ASP A 847 -45.17 -5.08 12.99
CA ASP A 847 -45.02 -6.13 11.96
C ASP A 847 -44.60 -5.60 10.58
N ASN A 848 -44.39 -4.28 10.45
CA ASN A 848 -43.98 -3.64 9.22
C ASN A 848 -42.50 -3.91 8.90
N SER A 849 -42.20 -4.38 7.69
CA SER A 849 -40.83 -4.67 7.23
C SER A 849 -39.86 -3.50 7.43
N ALA A 850 -40.28 -2.26 7.17
CA ALA A 850 -39.46 -1.08 7.36
C ALA A 850 -39.13 -0.83 8.85
N VAL A 851 -40.11 -1.05 9.73
CA VAL A 851 -39.94 -0.97 11.18
C VAL A 851 -39.00 -2.08 11.66
N LEU A 852 -39.20 -3.32 11.20
CA LEU A 852 -38.33 -4.46 11.50
C LEU A 852 -36.87 -4.20 11.13
N MET A 853 -36.58 -3.57 9.98
CA MET A 853 -35.22 -3.19 9.62
C MET A 853 -34.61 -2.13 10.56
N ALA A 854 -35.43 -1.16 10.99
CA ALA A 854 -35.01 -0.09 11.86
C ALA A 854 -34.80 -0.55 13.32
N THR A 855 -35.66 -1.43 13.84
CA THR A 855 -35.57 -1.99 15.20
C THR A 855 -34.42 -2.99 15.31
N SER A 856 -34.30 -3.93 14.37
CA SER A 856 -33.18 -4.88 14.30
C SER A 856 -31.82 -4.19 14.11
N GLY A 857 -31.82 -2.97 13.57
CA GLY A 857 -30.61 -2.22 13.25
C GLY A 857 -29.91 -2.69 11.98
N ALA A 858 -30.60 -3.48 11.14
CA ALA A 858 -30.13 -3.92 9.84
C ALA A 858 -29.88 -2.71 8.92
N ARG A 859 -30.88 -1.86 8.68
CA ARG A 859 -30.73 -0.65 7.86
C ARG A 859 -31.77 0.39 8.24
N GLY A 860 -31.32 1.64 8.35
CA GLY A 860 -32.19 2.75 8.75
C GLY A 860 -32.36 2.86 10.27
N SER A 861 -33.06 3.91 10.68
CA SER A 861 -33.41 4.17 12.08
C SER A 861 -34.87 4.57 12.17
N MET A 862 -35.48 4.42 13.34
CA MET A 862 -36.85 4.87 13.57
C MET A 862 -37.01 6.38 13.34
N ASP A 863 -35.95 7.17 13.55
CA ASP A 863 -35.97 8.61 13.27
C ASP A 863 -35.99 8.91 11.77
N ASN A 864 -35.32 8.08 10.94
CA ASN A 864 -35.37 8.23 9.49
C ASN A 864 -36.77 7.89 8.95
N LEU A 865 -37.38 6.81 9.43
CA LEU A 865 -38.77 6.47 9.10
C LEU A 865 -39.74 7.58 9.52
N ALA A 866 -39.57 8.09 10.74
CA ALA A 866 -40.35 9.20 11.25
C ALA A 866 -40.21 10.48 10.39
N MET A 867 -39.04 10.74 9.80
CA MET A 867 -38.85 11.86 8.85
C MET A 867 -39.50 11.59 7.49
N MET A 868 -39.48 10.35 7.01
CA MET A 868 -40.08 9.97 5.72
C MET A 868 -41.61 10.02 5.75
N ALA A 869 -42.21 9.59 6.87
CA ALA A 869 -43.66 9.58 7.07
C ALA A 869 -44.19 10.88 7.68
N GLY A 870 -43.51 11.42 8.71
CA GLY A 870 -43.99 12.52 9.56
C GLY A 870 -43.59 13.93 9.11
N SER A 871 -42.44 14.44 9.57
CA SER A 871 -41.87 15.72 9.11
C SER A 871 -40.34 15.75 9.14
N ILE A 872 -39.72 16.41 8.16
CA ILE A 872 -38.25 16.45 8.02
C ILE A 872 -37.60 17.38 9.07
N GLY A 873 -38.24 18.54 9.32
CA GLY A 873 -37.80 19.55 10.28
C GLY A 873 -36.91 20.64 9.67
N GLN A 874 -36.04 21.25 10.49
CA GLN A 874 -35.24 22.42 10.11
C GLN A 874 -33.89 22.03 9.45
N PRO A 875 -33.65 22.34 8.16
CA PRO A 875 -32.35 22.26 7.53
C PRO A 875 -31.41 23.33 8.11
N LYS A 876 -30.15 22.97 8.29
CA LYS A 876 -29.15 23.82 8.94
C LYS A 876 -27.97 24.01 7.97
N VAL A 877 -27.46 25.24 7.88
CA VAL A 877 -26.22 25.56 7.15
C VAL A 877 -25.19 26.10 8.13
N ARG A 878 -24.07 25.41 8.31
CA ARG A 878 -23.01 25.74 9.30
C ARG A 878 -23.54 25.93 10.72
N GLY A 879 -24.51 25.10 11.11
CA GLY A 879 -25.14 25.14 12.44
C GLY A 879 -26.17 26.26 12.64
N LYS A 880 -26.49 27.05 11.61
CA LYS A 880 -27.51 28.12 11.65
C LYS A 880 -28.67 27.80 10.71
N ARG A 881 -29.84 28.43 10.90
CA ARG A 881 -30.92 28.41 9.91
C ARG A 881 -30.51 29.13 8.61
N LEU A 882 -31.27 28.98 7.54
CA LEU A 882 -30.91 29.57 6.26
C LEU A 882 -30.95 31.11 6.32
N GLU A 883 -29.82 31.76 6.03
CA GLU A 883 -29.75 33.24 5.97
C GLU A 883 -29.26 33.77 4.63
N ARG A 884 -28.54 32.93 3.87
CA ARG A 884 -27.96 33.32 2.58
C ARG A 884 -29.05 33.31 1.51
N GLY A 885 -29.25 34.45 0.87
CA GLY A 885 -30.27 34.64 -0.15
C GLY A 885 -30.27 36.07 -0.68
N TYR A 886 -31.46 36.60 -0.96
CA TYR A 886 -31.66 37.99 -1.36
C TYR A 886 -31.49 38.95 -0.16
N GLN A 887 -31.36 40.25 -0.46
CA GLN A 887 -31.30 41.28 0.60
C GLN A 887 -32.56 41.23 1.48
N GLY A 888 -32.36 40.81 2.74
CA GLY A 888 -33.41 40.73 3.76
C GLY A 888 -34.35 39.52 3.66
N ARG A 889 -34.07 38.49 2.85
CA ARG A 889 -34.90 37.27 2.76
C ARG A 889 -34.17 36.12 2.07
N VAL A 890 -34.52 34.87 2.38
CA VAL A 890 -33.88 33.70 1.75
C VAL A 890 -34.32 33.53 0.30
N LEU A 891 -35.63 33.49 0.03
CA LEU A 891 -36.21 33.39 -1.31
C LEU A 891 -37.07 34.62 -1.67
N THR A 892 -37.29 34.84 -2.98
CA THR A 892 -38.13 35.93 -3.49
C THR A 892 -39.60 35.84 -3.11
N HIS A 893 -40.07 34.63 -2.80
CA HIS A 893 -41.45 34.33 -2.41
C HIS A 893 -41.82 34.88 -1.01
N PHE A 894 -40.83 35.19 -0.18
CA PHE A 894 -41.05 35.70 1.18
C PHE A 894 -40.94 37.22 1.26
N GLN A 895 -41.62 37.80 2.25
CA GLN A 895 -41.49 39.22 2.56
C GLN A 895 -40.10 39.54 3.13
N ARG A 896 -39.61 40.77 2.90
CA ARG A 896 -38.30 41.19 3.41
C ARG A 896 -38.36 41.42 4.93
N GLY A 897 -37.36 40.95 5.65
CA GLY A 897 -37.18 41.14 7.08
C GLY A 897 -37.88 40.10 7.97
N VAL A 898 -38.69 39.20 7.39
CA VAL A 898 -39.40 38.16 8.13
C VAL A 898 -38.46 36.99 8.43
N LYS A 899 -38.46 36.52 9.69
CA LYS A 899 -37.58 35.46 10.21
C LYS A 899 -38.36 34.25 10.78
N GLY A 900 -39.60 34.07 10.34
CA GLY A 900 -40.47 32.96 10.75
C GLY A 900 -39.92 31.60 10.37
N ALA A 901 -40.60 30.54 10.81
CA ALA A 901 -40.16 29.16 10.59
C ALA A 901 -40.05 28.83 9.09
N LYS A 902 -41.09 29.15 8.29
CA LYS A 902 -41.14 28.85 6.84
C LYS A 902 -40.13 29.68 6.03
N GLU A 903 -39.95 30.96 6.36
CA GLU A 903 -39.04 31.87 5.66
C GLU A 903 -37.56 31.51 5.85
N LYS A 904 -37.25 30.87 6.98
CA LYS A 904 -35.92 30.38 7.35
C LYS A 904 -35.72 28.88 7.10
N GLY A 905 -36.71 28.26 6.45
CA GLY A 905 -36.61 26.96 5.82
C GLY A 905 -37.00 25.75 6.65
N PHE A 906 -37.84 25.92 7.67
CA PHE A 906 -38.49 24.78 8.30
C PHE A 906 -39.32 23.98 7.27
N VAL A 907 -39.04 22.69 7.17
CA VAL A 907 -39.74 21.76 6.26
C VAL A 907 -40.78 20.99 7.07
N SER A 908 -42.04 21.37 6.86
CA SER A 908 -43.19 20.76 7.53
C SER A 908 -43.65 19.47 6.85
N SER A 909 -43.42 19.36 5.54
CA SER A 909 -43.76 18.18 4.75
C SER A 909 -42.79 17.01 4.99
N SER A 910 -43.25 15.81 4.69
CA SER A 910 -42.45 14.59 4.64
C SER A 910 -42.11 14.19 3.20
N PHE A 911 -41.17 13.26 3.01
CA PHE A 911 -40.84 12.75 1.68
C PHE A 911 -42.01 12.02 1.02
N LYS A 912 -42.83 11.31 1.81
CA LYS A 912 -44.04 10.61 1.35
C LYS A 912 -45.13 11.59 0.88
N ARG A 913 -45.36 12.68 1.62
CA ARG A 913 -46.33 13.73 1.25
C ARG A 913 -45.88 14.52 0.01
N GLY A 914 -44.56 14.66 -0.17
CA GLY A 914 -43.95 15.49 -1.19
C GLY A 914 -43.65 16.90 -0.68
N LEU A 915 -42.55 17.48 -1.15
CA LEU A 915 -42.05 18.77 -0.69
C LEU A 915 -42.62 19.93 -1.51
N GLU A 916 -42.93 21.06 -0.86
CA GLU A 916 -43.21 22.30 -1.59
C GLU A 916 -41.95 22.79 -2.35
N PRO A 917 -42.09 23.54 -3.47
CA PRO A 917 -40.94 24.04 -4.22
C PRO A 917 -39.93 24.86 -3.38
N THR A 918 -40.43 25.60 -2.39
CA THR A 918 -39.62 26.37 -1.43
C THR A 918 -38.89 25.45 -0.47
N GLU A 919 -39.56 24.43 0.09
CA GLU A 919 -38.98 23.42 0.97
C GLU A 919 -37.90 22.60 0.24
N PHE A 920 -38.19 22.15 -0.98
CA PHE A 920 -37.25 21.40 -1.82
C PHE A 920 -35.95 22.17 -2.05
N PHE A 921 -36.04 23.45 -2.44
CA PHE A 921 -34.85 24.27 -2.67
C PHE A 921 -34.05 24.45 -1.38
N MET A 922 -34.72 24.77 -0.26
CA MET A 922 -34.03 25.02 1.01
C MET A 922 -33.39 23.76 1.59
N LEU A 923 -34.04 22.61 1.47
CA LEU A 923 -33.48 21.32 1.83
C LEU A 923 -32.24 20.99 0.96
N SER A 924 -32.32 21.27 -0.35
CA SER A 924 -31.20 21.06 -1.29
C SER A 924 -29.96 21.89 -0.92
N VAL A 925 -30.14 23.11 -0.40
CA VAL A 925 -29.01 23.95 0.08
C VAL A 925 -28.28 23.27 1.25
N SER A 926 -29.02 22.68 2.19
CA SER A 926 -28.45 21.92 3.31
C SER A 926 -27.75 20.64 2.85
N GLY A 927 -28.33 19.93 1.87
CA GLY A 927 -27.71 18.75 1.27
C GLY A 927 -26.35 19.07 0.63
N ARG A 928 -26.22 20.23 -0.02
CA ARG A 928 -24.95 20.65 -0.64
C ARG A 928 -23.83 20.88 0.37
N GLU A 929 -24.14 21.36 1.57
CA GLU A 929 -23.14 21.51 2.63
C GLU A 929 -22.59 20.14 3.05
N SER A 930 -23.45 19.16 3.27
CA SER A 930 -23.05 17.81 3.69
C SER A 930 -22.08 17.16 2.69
N LEU A 931 -22.31 17.36 1.39
CA LEU A 931 -21.41 16.91 0.32
C LEU A 931 -20.05 17.62 0.38
N VAL A 932 -20.03 18.94 0.58
CA VAL A 932 -18.79 19.72 0.66
C VAL A 932 -18.00 19.38 1.92
N ASP A 933 -18.66 19.26 3.07
CA ASP A 933 -18.02 18.93 4.34
C ASP A 933 -17.39 17.54 4.30
N THR A 934 -18.07 16.56 3.70
CA THR A 934 -17.52 15.21 3.50
C THR A 934 -16.24 15.26 2.66
N ALA A 935 -16.24 16.00 1.55
CA ALA A 935 -15.07 16.15 0.69
C ALA A 935 -13.90 16.88 1.39
N VAL A 936 -14.18 17.94 2.16
CA VAL A 936 -13.14 18.71 2.87
C VAL A 936 -12.55 17.91 4.03
N ARG A 937 -13.37 17.15 4.78
CA ARG A 937 -12.93 16.32 5.91
C ARG A 937 -11.89 15.29 5.49
N THR A 938 -12.03 14.67 4.31
CA THR A 938 -11.07 13.70 3.78
C THR A 938 -9.65 14.28 3.66
N SER A 939 -9.52 15.53 3.22
CA SER A 939 -8.21 16.18 3.08
C SER A 939 -7.51 16.43 4.43
N LYS A 940 -8.27 16.89 5.44
CA LYS A 940 -7.75 17.20 6.77
C LYS A 940 -7.41 15.95 7.56
N SER A 941 -8.32 14.98 7.56
CA SER A 941 -8.14 13.69 8.24
C SER A 941 -6.95 12.92 7.69
N GLY A 942 -6.87 12.75 6.36
CA GLY A 942 -5.74 12.06 5.73
C GLY A 942 -4.39 12.75 5.95
N TYR A 943 -4.35 14.08 5.95
CA TYR A 943 -3.12 14.81 6.27
C TYR A 943 -2.71 14.66 7.74
N MET A 944 -3.66 14.75 8.67
CA MET A 944 -3.40 14.52 10.10
C MET A 944 -2.91 13.10 10.35
N GLN A 945 -3.60 12.10 9.79
CA GLN A 945 -3.22 10.70 9.88
C GLN A 945 -1.80 10.48 9.38
N ARG A 946 -1.45 11.01 8.21
CA ARG A 946 -0.08 10.90 7.67
C ARG A 946 0.98 11.53 8.58
N ARG A 947 0.66 12.67 9.20
CA ARG A 947 1.59 13.32 10.15
C ARG A 947 1.81 12.45 11.40
N LEU A 948 0.76 11.79 11.87
CA LEU A 948 0.84 10.90 13.03
C LEU A 948 1.58 9.61 12.67
N ILE A 949 1.27 8.97 11.55
CA ILE A 949 1.98 7.77 11.06
C ILE A 949 3.48 8.07 10.95
N ASN A 950 3.87 9.10 10.20
CA ASN A 950 5.28 9.46 10.03
C ASN A 950 6.00 9.84 11.35
N ALA A 951 5.26 10.14 12.42
CA ALA A 951 5.84 10.44 13.73
C ALA A 951 5.94 9.21 14.64
N MET A 952 5.14 8.16 14.37
CA MET A 952 5.03 6.97 15.22
C MET A 952 5.55 5.69 14.53
N ASP A 953 5.87 5.72 13.24
CA ASP A 953 6.37 4.57 12.45
C ASP A 953 7.63 3.92 13.04
N ASP A 954 8.46 4.71 13.73
CA ASP A 954 9.71 4.25 14.34
C ASP A 954 9.50 3.49 15.67
N LEU A 955 8.28 3.47 16.21
CA LEU A 955 8.00 2.89 17.53
C LEU A 955 7.80 1.38 17.43
N LYS A 956 8.50 0.64 18.28
CA LYS A 956 8.41 -0.82 18.40
C LYS A 956 8.34 -1.25 19.86
N VAL A 957 7.66 -2.36 20.10
CA VAL A 957 7.68 -3.05 21.39
C VAL A 957 8.94 -3.90 21.47
N SER A 958 9.71 -3.72 22.54
CA SER A 958 10.95 -4.47 22.78
C SER A 958 10.67 -5.77 23.53
N ASN A 959 11.54 -6.77 23.34
CA ASN A 959 11.45 -8.06 24.01
C ASN A 959 12.07 -8.03 25.42
N ASP A 960 11.82 -6.98 26.20
CA ASP A 960 12.15 -6.92 27.63
C ASP A 960 10.94 -7.31 28.50
N ASP A 961 11.18 -7.61 29.78
CA ASP A 961 10.15 -8.10 30.71
C ASP A 961 8.92 -7.17 30.82
N MET A 962 9.15 -5.87 30.65
CA MET A 962 8.14 -4.82 30.72
C MET A 962 7.50 -4.51 29.35
N ARG A 963 7.96 -5.13 28.26
CA ARG A 963 7.53 -4.82 26.88
C ARG A 963 7.58 -3.32 26.58
N SER A 964 8.72 -2.69 26.83
CA SER A 964 8.89 -1.24 26.67
C SER A 964 8.75 -0.83 25.21
N VAL A 965 8.13 0.32 24.98
CA VAL A 965 8.01 0.92 23.64
C VAL A 965 9.22 1.80 23.40
N ARG A 966 9.99 1.47 22.38
CA ARG A 966 11.22 2.18 22.02
C ARG A 966 11.18 2.65 20.58
N ASN A 967 11.88 3.75 20.29
CA ASN A 967 12.09 4.17 18.92
C ASN A 967 13.26 3.42 18.25
N THR A 968 13.53 3.71 16.97
CA THR A 968 14.67 3.15 16.22
C THR A 968 16.05 3.51 16.77
N ALA A 969 16.15 4.60 17.55
CA ALA A 969 17.36 4.99 18.27
C ALA A 969 17.45 4.37 19.68
N ASP A 970 16.67 3.34 19.96
CA ASP A 970 16.58 2.59 21.23
C ASP A 970 16.23 3.47 22.44
N ARG A 971 15.51 4.57 22.22
CA ARG A 971 15.01 5.43 23.30
C ARG A 971 13.67 4.93 23.79
N ILE A 972 13.54 4.75 25.10
CA ILE A 972 12.30 4.38 25.76
C ILE A 972 11.31 5.55 25.69
N ILE A 973 10.14 5.29 25.11
CA ILE A 973 9.01 6.21 25.04
C ILE A 973 7.97 5.82 26.09
N GLN A 974 7.72 4.52 26.27
CA GLN A 974 6.90 3.98 27.35
C GLN A 974 7.66 2.84 28.03
N PHE A 975 7.65 2.83 29.37
CA PHE A 975 8.27 1.74 30.14
C PHE A 975 7.48 0.44 30.02
N GLU A 976 6.16 0.54 29.93
CA GLU A 976 5.22 -0.56 29.81
C GLU A 976 4.28 -0.27 28.65
N TYR A 977 4.15 -1.22 27.71
CA TYR A 977 3.25 -1.07 26.57
C TYR A 977 1.81 -0.87 27.06
N GLY A 978 1.17 0.24 26.69
CA GLY A 978 -0.23 0.49 27.04
C GLY A 978 -0.52 0.63 28.55
N GLU A 979 0.52 0.72 29.40
CA GLU A 979 0.41 0.65 30.87
C GLU A 979 -0.09 -0.71 31.42
N ASP A 980 -0.59 -1.62 30.58
CA ASP A 980 -1.16 -2.92 30.96
C ASP A 980 -0.53 -4.14 30.22
N ARG A 981 0.35 -3.89 29.23
CA ARG A 981 1.02 -4.87 28.35
C ARG A 981 0.10 -5.65 27.40
N ILE A 982 -1.15 -5.23 27.25
CA ILE A 982 -2.17 -5.96 26.49
C ILE A 982 -2.41 -5.27 25.16
N ASP A 983 -2.40 -6.05 24.07
CA ASP A 983 -2.81 -5.58 22.76
C ASP A 983 -4.34 -5.34 22.79
N PRO A 984 -4.83 -4.15 22.41
CA PRO A 984 -6.26 -3.89 22.31
C PRO A 984 -7.02 -4.89 21.43
N ALA A 985 -6.39 -5.54 20.46
CA ALA A 985 -7.02 -6.60 19.66
C ALA A 985 -7.28 -7.91 20.45
N ARG A 986 -6.59 -8.08 21.58
CA ARG A 986 -6.73 -9.24 22.49
C ARG A 986 -7.49 -8.89 23.77
N SER A 987 -7.88 -7.63 23.94
CA SER A 987 -8.70 -7.18 25.06
C SER A 987 -10.20 -7.27 24.71
N ARG A 988 -11.06 -7.24 25.73
CA ARG A 988 -12.51 -7.21 25.55
C ARG A 988 -13.00 -5.77 25.59
N LYS A 989 -13.18 -5.15 24.42
CA LYS A 989 -13.61 -3.74 24.32
C LYS A 989 -12.73 -2.74 25.10
N GLY A 990 -11.42 -3.03 25.22
CA GLY A 990 -10.46 -2.21 25.95
C GLY A 990 -10.20 -2.64 27.40
N GLU A 991 -10.96 -3.58 27.95
CA GLU A 991 -10.68 -4.12 29.29
C GLU A 991 -9.65 -5.26 29.21
N PRO A 992 -8.58 -5.21 30.05
CA PRO A 992 -7.56 -6.25 30.17
C PRO A 992 -8.11 -7.67 30.39
N PHE A 993 -9.13 -7.80 31.23
CA PHE A 993 -9.77 -9.05 31.59
C PHE A 993 -11.22 -8.75 31.99
N GLU A 994 -12.15 -9.62 31.60
CA GLU A 994 -13.54 -9.52 32.04
C GLU A 994 -13.72 -10.26 33.36
N ILE A 995 -13.79 -9.48 34.45
CA ILE A 995 -13.87 -10.02 35.80
C ILE A 995 -15.07 -10.96 35.96
N ASN A 996 -16.20 -10.63 35.34
CA ASN A 996 -17.44 -11.40 35.47
C ASN A 996 -17.29 -12.79 34.85
N GLN A 997 -16.74 -12.89 33.64
CA GLN A 997 -16.53 -14.20 33.01
C GLN A 997 -15.49 -15.03 33.76
N VAL A 998 -14.39 -14.39 34.23
CA VAL A 998 -13.39 -15.11 35.04
C VAL A 998 -14.01 -15.59 36.36
N LEU A 999 -14.91 -14.81 36.96
CA LEU A 999 -15.69 -15.22 38.12
C LEU A 999 -16.63 -16.37 37.78
N ASP A 1000 -17.34 -16.32 36.66
CA ASP A 1000 -18.25 -17.37 36.23
C ASP A 1000 -17.50 -18.67 35.96
N ASP A 1001 -16.38 -18.63 35.25
CA ASP A 1001 -15.49 -19.78 35.02
C ASP A 1001 -14.95 -20.35 36.35
N ALA A 1002 -14.55 -19.47 37.28
CA ALA A 1002 -14.01 -19.87 38.58
C ALA A 1002 -15.08 -20.40 39.55
N LEU A 1003 -16.32 -19.90 39.45
CA LEU A 1003 -17.47 -20.35 40.23
C LEU A 1003 -18.12 -21.61 39.63
N GLY A 1004 -17.56 -22.15 38.55
CA GLY A 1004 -18.04 -23.38 37.90
C GLY A 1004 -19.30 -23.12 37.08
N GLY A 1005 -19.23 -22.12 36.19
CA GLY A 1005 -20.32 -21.65 35.33
C GLY A 1005 -21.27 -22.77 34.92
N GLY A 1006 -22.56 -22.57 35.23
CA GLY A 1006 -23.59 -23.57 35.00
C GLY A 1006 -23.57 -24.08 33.56
N ASN A 1007 -23.54 -25.41 33.44
CA ASN A 1007 -23.60 -26.22 32.23
C ASN A 1007 -24.50 -25.66 31.12
#